data_AF-A0A7Y5WW51-F1
#
_entry.id   AF-A0A7Y5WW51-F1
#
_cell.length_a   1.000
_cell.length_b   1.000
_cell.length_c   1.000
_cell.angle_alpha   90.00
_cell.angle_beta   90.00
_cell.angle_gamma   90.00
#
_symmetry.space_group_name_H-M   'P 1'
#
loop_
_entity.id
_entity.type
_entity.pdbx_description
1 polymer ?
#
loop_
_entity_poly.entity_id
_entity_poly.type
_entity_poly.pdbx_seq_one_letter_code
_entity_poly.pdbx_strand_id
1 'polypeptide(L)'
;MRTIRCAAAIVGLVAIVAIGRAPAAAPATAAVRAWSDVIEIPTYAEDAANPNPPFDLFTVGRFNYPYPLRDALTDRRERVRWRSLHLENEYLRLTVLPDLGGHIYSCLDKRTGREMFYANTAIKKALIGYRGAWAAFGVEFNFPVSHNWASMSPVDFAVAERPDGSGSISVGNTDRVYGSRWRVELRLQPGRSVLDQHVELFNQTDVRHRYYWWSNGAVQVWDDSRLIYPTELMATHGFTAVEPWPVDRQGRDLSVIRNEVDGPVSLFTYRTREPFVGVYHPRTNSGTVHVADPAELPVHKFWSWGHDRDAAAWRTALSDDDSAYVELQAGLFRNQETYAFLEPQEAVRFTEHWLPVRDLGGITRANVDGVMFLERSTPTHVKIALDVTRAFENARIRIRQGTTAASDSRVTLSPRAVWRTELDVTEAPVTFELTDASERPILTHTENTYDLTPASEERLGPRAAEVPSDDDARAADAIAGRGSIDELEGRRLTALSTYRRGLADHPHSLTLLKAAGRLAFALGWSDASGAAGAAARSWLEQASARNTTDFETRYYLGLALAAVGRGRDARVHFEAAERFRATRVPALLHLAKLSASEQDLPSALRALKAISADSPRHALACTLEVMTLRGLRQETDARERARDCEALDPTSTLLRHERVLLGDAEAALWEHLGADAERVLDLVEHYLSMGAYQDALALLDREYPAVEYPAREPGAVAPGDSPLIAYYRGFVRERLGGNPRADDDVARARSTRYTFPSRHSSYAVLRSALRANPEDTTARFLLGSLYASSGLAEEAIAEWQRVRQRHAAIPTLHRNLGLALLHTTDRVDEARAVLEEGLAADPDNVEVYAALDGVLSAARAPAAERVTALRRYPRAGQMPAPIVYRLALAQAESGDAAAAAALFEDRFFPNEEGGTSVRAVYAQVRLVSARRAASAGRCASAGAILDALPREQPNLPFTA
;
A
#
# COMPACT_ATOMS: atom_id res chain seq x y z
N MET A 1 -48.18 83.08 7.13
CA MET A 1 -49.66 82.99 7.07
C MET A 1 -50.12 82.00 8.14
N ARG A 2 -50.94 82.50 9.09
CA ARG A 2 -51.81 81.80 10.07
C ARG A 2 -51.15 80.75 11.01
N THR A 3 -50.73 81.14 12.23
CA THR A 3 -51.48 81.07 13.54
C THR A 3 -51.59 79.62 14.08
N ILE A 4 -51.34 79.20 15.34
CA ILE A 4 -51.33 79.84 16.67
C ILE A 4 -50.76 78.82 17.71
N ARG A 5 -49.91 79.34 18.62
CA ARG A 5 -49.76 79.15 20.09
C ARG A 5 -49.76 77.79 20.86
N CYS A 6 -48.95 77.88 21.95
CA CYS A 6 -49.01 77.27 23.30
C CYS A 6 -48.34 75.89 23.45
N ALA A 7 -47.18 75.74 24.11
CA ALA A 7 -46.77 76.04 25.49
C ALA A 7 -47.46 75.18 26.56
N ALA A 8 -46.72 74.23 27.14
CA ALA A 8 -46.59 73.99 28.60
C ALA A 8 -45.75 72.72 28.86
N ALA A 9 -44.78 72.84 29.75
CA ALA A 9 -44.01 71.74 30.34
C ALA A 9 -44.88 70.93 31.32
N ILE A 10 -44.56 69.65 31.53
CA ILE A 10 -44.73 68.91 32.80
C ILE A 10 -43.82 67.67 32.81
N VAL A 11 -43.20 67.49 33.98
CA VAL A 11 -42.28 66.45 34.44
C VAL A 11 -42.90 65.04 34.39
N GLY A 12 -42.10 64.01 34.08
CA GLY A 12 -42.54 62.61 34.18
C GLY A 12 -41.41 61.57 34.14
N LEU A 13 -41.05 61.10 35.34
CA LEU A 13 -40.52 59.78 35.73
C LEU A 13 -39.47 59.06 34.86
N VAL A 14 -38.33 58.79 35.50
CA VAL A 14 -37.30 57.81 35.12
C VAL A 14 -37.90 56.39 35.05
N ALA A 15 -37.74 55.73 33.91
CA ALA A 15 -37.78 54.28 33.79
C ALA A 15 -36.56 53.84 32.96
N ILE A 16 -35.52 53.35 33.65
CA ILE A 16 -34.38 52.69 33.01
C ILE A 16 -34.88 51.31 32.56
N VAL A 17 -35.21 51.17 31.29
CA VAL A 17 -35.43 49.86 30.66
C VAL A 17 -34.05 49.28 30.35
N ALA A 18 -33.58 48.39 31.22
CA ALA A 18 -32.47 47.50 30.91
C ALA A 18 -32.93 46.54 29.81
N ILE A 19 -32.55 46.82 28.56
CA ILE A 19 -32.70 45.87 27.46
C ILE A 19 -31.66 44.77 27.69
N GLY A 20 -32.07 43.73 28.40
CA GLY A 20 -31.33 42.47 28.44
C GLY A 20 -31.25 41.90 27.04
N ARG A 21 -30.08 42.02 26.40
CA ARG A 21 -29.73 41.20 25.25
C ARG A 21 -29.69 39.76 25.75
N ALA A 22 -30.71 38.98 25.41
CA ALA A 22 -30.64 37.53 25.52
C ALA A 22 -29.36 37.05 24.79
N PRO A 23 -28.60 36.10 25.34
CA PRO A 23 -27.48 35.52 24.63
C PRO A 23 -28.03 34.95 23.32
N ALA A 24 -27.48 35.41 22.19
CA ALA A 24 -27.75 34.77 20.92
C ALA A 24 -27.36 33.30 21.07
N ALA A 25 -28.31 32.39 20.91
CA ALA A 25 -28.04 30.97 20.88
C ALA A 25 -26.91 30.74 19.87
N ALA A 26 -25.85 30.05 20.29
CA ALA A 26 -24.79 29.66 19.39
C ALA A 26 -25.43 28.94 18.19
N PRO A 27 -25.08 29.31 16.94
CA PRO A 27 -25.64 28.62 15.78
C PRO A 27 -25.31 27.13 15.94
N ALA A 28 -26.34 26.28 15.87
CA ALA A 28 -26.16 24.83 15.91
C ALA A 28 -25.11 24.44 14.87
N THR A 29 -24.07 23.72 15.29
CA THR A 29 -23.05 23.17 14.39
C THR A 29 -23.75 22.30 13.37
N ALA A 30 -23.48 22.54 12.09
CA ALA A 30 -24.13 21.81 11.01
C ALA A 30 -23.58 20.40 10.94
N ALA A 31 -24.44 19.42 10.59
CA ALA A 31 -23.98 18.08 10.31
C ALA A 31 -22.94 18.09 9.17
N VAL A 32 -21.99 17.17 9.24
CA VAL A 32 -21.00 16.96 8.19
C VAL A 32 -21.70 16.43 6.95
N ARG A 33 -21.42 17.05 5.81
CA ARG A 33 -21.89 16.59 4.52
C ARG A 33 -20.95 15.53 3.97
N ALA A 34 -21.50 14.47 3.41
CA ALA A 34 -20.73 13.43 2.73
C ALA A 34 -21.32 13.15 1.33
N TRP A 35 -20.50 13.19 0.27
CA TRP A 35 -20.98 12.94 -1.09
C TRP A 35 -19.89 12.43 -2.04
N SER A 36 -20.31 11.90 -3.18
CA SER A 36 -19.44 11.52 -4.29
C SER A 36 -19.62 12.47 -5.46
N ASP A 37 -18.54 12.77 -6.17
CA ASP A 37 -18.50 13.66 -7.34
C ASP A 37 -17.40 13.21 -8.31
N VAL A 38 -17.13 13.99 -9.35
CA VAL A 38 -16.03 13.80 -10.29
C VAL A 38 -15.16 15.06 -10.33
N ILE A 39 -13.84 14.88 -10.27
CA ILE A 39 -12.85 15.94 -10.44
C ILE A 39 -12.02 15.70 -11.70
N GLU A 40 -11.77 16.77 -12.47
CA GLU A 40 -10.95 16.69 -13.67
C GLU A 40 -9.53 17.18 -13.38
N ILE A 41 -8.56 16.27 -13.45
CA ILE A 41 -7.15 16.57 -13.14
C ILE A 41 -6.30 16.29 -14.39
N PRO A 42 -5.41 17.21 -14.82
CA PRO A 42 -4.39 16.90 -15.81
C PRO A 42 -3.60 15.67 -15.38
N THR A 43 -3.49 14.67 -16.24
CA THR A 43 -2.85 13.39 -15.94
C THR A 43 -1.91 13.04 -17.08
N TYR A 44 -0.73 12.55 -16.74
CA TYR A 44 0.20 12.01 -17.73
C TYR A 44 -0.13 10.54 -17.96
N ALA A 45 -0.43 10.23 -19.22
CA ALA A 45 -0.95 8.95 -19.61
C ALA A 45 0.11 7.85 -19.45
N GLU A 46 -0.36 6.63 -19.33
CA GLU A 46 0.43 5.42 -19.46
C GLU A 46 -0.11 4.61 -20.63
N ASP A 47 0.76 3.85 -21.30
CA ASP A 47 0.34 2.88 -22.29
C ASP A 47 -0.12 1.57 -21.62
N ALA A 48 -0.41 0.55 -22.41
CA ALA A 48 -0.91 -0.72 -21.89
C ALA A 48 0.04 -1.33 -20.84
N ALA A 49 -0.55 -1.82 -19.74
CA ALA A 49 0.18 -2.52 -18.69
C ALA A 49 0.99 -3.70 -19.25
N ASN A 50 2.09 -4.04 -18.58
CA ASN A 50 2.96 -5.15 -18.96
C ASN A 50 2.19 -6.48 -18.91
N PRO A 51 2.06 -7.20 -20.04
CA PRO A 51 1.32 -8.46 -20.07
C PRO A 51 2.07 -9.63 -19.42
N ASN A 52 3.36 -9.46 -19.13
CA ASN A 52 4.20 -10.54 -18.61
C ASN A 52 4.04 -10.67 -17.08
N PRO A 53 3.75 -11.87 -16.57
CA PRO A 53 3.67 -12.11 -15.14
C PRO A 53 5.06 -11.96 -14.47
N PRO A 54 5.16 -11.18 -13.37
CA PRO A 54 6.42 -10.96 -12.65
C PRO A 54 6.64 -12.04 -11.57
N PHE A 55 6.95 -13.28 -11.98
CA PHE A 55 7.17 -14.38 -11.05
C PHE A 55 8.42 -14.19 -10.17
N ASP A 56 8.29 -14.55 -8.89
CA ASP A 56 9.38 -14.58 -7.90
C ASP A 56 10.50 -15.57 -8.29
N LEU A 57 10.24 -16.52 -9.19
CA LEU A 57 11.20 -17.51 -9.69
C LEU A 57 12.46 -16.89 -10.34
N PHE A 58 12.31 -15.73 -10.96
CA PHE A 58 13.41 -15.06 -11.68
C PHE A 58 13.43 -13.54 -11.46
N THR A 59 12.65 -13.03 -10.50
CA THR A 59 12.64 -11.62 -10.09
C THR A 59 13.24 -11.51 -8.69
N VAL A 60 14.21 -10.61 -8.50
CA VAL A 60 14.81 -10.35 -7.19
C VAL A 60 14.36 -8.98 -6.66
N GLY A 61 13.87 -8.93 -5.42
CA GLY A 61 13.66 -7.68 -4.68
C GLY A 61 12.32 -6.96 -4.88
N ARG A 62 11.57 -7.18 -5.97
CA ARG A 62 10.21 -6.64 -6.18
C ARG A 62 9.22 -7.75 -6.55
N PHE A 63 8.45 -8.22 -5.57
CA PHE A 63 7.46 -9.30 -5.73
C PHE A 63 6.11 -8.70 -6.12
N ASN A 64 5.62 -9.03 -7.30
CA ASN A 64 4.44 -8.37 -7.89
C ASN A 64 3.36 -9.32 -8.39
N TYR A 65 3.63 -10.63 -8.52
CA TYR A 65 2.61 -11.57 -8.97
C TYR A 65 1.47 -11.67 -7.94
N PRO A 66 0.18 -11.59 -8.33
CA PRO A 66 -0.38 -11.68 -9.68
C PRO A 66 -0.87 -10.34 -10.26
N TYR A 67 -0.15 -9.24 -10.06
CA TYR A 67 -0.47 -7.96 -10.69
C TYR A 67 0.29 -7.75 -12.01
N PRO A 68 -0.33 -7.10 -13.02
CA PRO A 68 0.42 -6.57 -14.15
C PRO A 68 1.24 -5.34 -13.71
N LEU A 69 2.45 -5.21 -14.25
CA LEU A 69 3.27 -4.01 -14.06
C LEU A 69 2.72 -2.86 -14.92
N ARG A 70 2.89 -1.63 -14.44
CA ARG A 70 2.47 -0.36 -15.04
C ARG A 70 3.71 0.51 -15.23
N ASP A 71 4.59 0.02 -16.09
CA ASP A 71 5.94 0.53 -16.35
C ASP A 71 6.08 1.29 -17.68
N ALA A 72 5.02 1.31 -18.51
CA ALA A 72 4.95 2.01 -19.78
C ALA A 72 4.43 3.45 -19.63
N LEU A 73 5.20 4.31 -18.97
CA LEU A 73 4.84 5.72 -18.76
C LEU A 73 5.09 6.57 -20.01
N THR A 74 4.29 7.62 -20.21
CA THR A 74 4.41 8.55 -21.34
C THR A 74 4.44 10.01 -20.88
N ASP A 75 4.92 10.91 -21.74
CA ASP A 75 4.83 12.36 -21.57
C ASP A 75 3.50 12.95 -22.11
N ARG A 76 2.58 12.11 -22.58
CA ARG A 76 1.29 12.53 -23.12
C ARG A 76 0.37 13.02 -22.00
N ARG A 77 0.12 14.32 -21.98
CA ARG A 77 -0.79 14.97 -21.03
C ARG A 77 -2.24 14.94 -21.52
N GLU A 78 -3.14 14.49 -20.67
CA GLU A 78 -4.59 14.42 -20.93
C GLU A 78 -5.43 14.89 -19.73
N ARG A 79 -6.73 15.12 -19.94
CA ARG A 79 -7.67 15.46 -18.87
C ARG A 79 -8.45 14.20 -18.48
N VAL A 80 -8.24 13.73 -17.25
CA VAL A 80 -8.94 12.54 -16.73
C VAL A 80 -9.97 12.98 -15.70
N ARG A 81 -11.16 12.38 -15.80
CA ARG A 81 -12.29 12.57 -14.90
C ARG A 81 -12.25 11.50 -13.81
N TRP A 82 -11.66 11.84 -12.67
CA TRP A 82 -11.49 10.96 -11.52
C TRP A 82 -12.73 10.98 -10.63
N ARG A 83 -13.17 9.82 -10.12
CA ARG A 83 -14.15 9.81 -9.04
C ARG A 83 -13.52 10.44 -7.81
N SER A 84 -14.33 11.19 -7.07
CA SER A 84 -13.90 11.90 -5.87
C SER A 84 -14.94 11.76 -4.78
N LEU A 85 -14.48 11.52 -3.55
CA LEU A 85 -15.32 11.41 -2.36
C LEU A 85 -15.02 12.60 -1.47
N HIS A 86 -16.06 13.21 -0.89
CA HIS A 86 -15.94 14.46 -0.17
C HIS A 86 -16.56 14.37 1.22
N LEU A 87 -15.87 14.95 2.21
CA LEU A 87 -16.44 15.32 3.50
C LEU A 87 -16.29 16.81 3.72
N GLU A 88 -17.31 17.45 4.28
CA GLU A 88 -17.24 18.88 4.60
C GLU A 88 -17.94 19.22 5.91
N ASN A 89 -17.24 19.93 6.79
CA ASN A 89 -17.81 20.56 7.99
C ASN A 89 -17.56 22.08 7.98
N GLU A 90 -17.70 22.75 9.13
CA GLU A 90 -17.53 24.20 9.23
C GLU A 90 -16.09 24.67 8.93
N TYR A 91 -15.10 23.79 9.09
CA TYR A 91 -13.68 24.13 9.07
C TYR A 91 -12.88 23.43 7.97
N LEU A 92 -13.20 22.18 7.66
CA LEU A 92 -12.44 21.35 6.73
C LEU A 92 -13.30 20.90 5.55
N ARG A 93 -12.68 20.81 4.38
CA ARG A 93 -13.20 20.10 3.21
C ARG A 93 -12.17 19.09 2.71
N LEU A 94 -12.51 17.82 2.81
CA LEU A 94 -11.68 16.68 2.41
C LEU A 94 -12.06 16.22 1.00
N THR A 95 -11.07 15.87 0.18
CA THR A 95 -11.25 15.16 -1.10
C THR A 95 -10.40 13.89 -1.13
N VAL A 96 -11.01 12.75 -1.43
CA VAL A 96 -10.37 11.44 -1.55
C VAL A 96 -10.56 10.89 -2.97
N LEU A 97 -9.52 10.28 -3.55
CA LEU A 97 -9.54 9.72 -4.90
C LEU A 97 -9.57 8.18 -4.86
N PRO A 98 -10.77 7.54 -4.87
CA PRO A 98 -10.88 6.08 -4.79
C PRO A 98 -10.28 5.37 -6.01
N ASP A 99 -10.13 6.04 -7.15
CA ASP A 99 -9.52 5.49 -8.37
C ASP A 99 -7.98 5.46 -8.31
N LEU A 100 -7.38 6.17 -7.35
CA LEU A 100 -5.95 6.29 -7.14
C LEU A 100 -5.62 5.87 -5.71
N GLY A 101 -5.74 4.58 -5.41
CA GLY A 101 -5.37 3.97 -4.13
C GLY A 101 -6.20 4.40 -2.92
N GLY A 102 -7.26 5.20 -3.11
CA GLY A 102 -7.99 5.84 -2.01
C GLY A 102 -7.21 6.97 -1.35
N HIS A 103 -6.23 7.56 -2.05
CA HIS A 103 -5.41 8.64 -1.52
C HIS A 103 -6.27 9.84 -1.07
N ILE A 104 -5.87 10.45 0.03
CA ILE A 104 -6.39 11.78 0.40
C ILE A 104 -5.74 12.78 -0.54
N TYR A 105 -6.46 13.35 -1.50
CA TYR A 105 -5.88 14.29 -2.45
C TYR A 105 -5.74 15.71 -1.85
N SER A 106 -6.75 16.14 -1.10
CA SER A 106 -6.81 17.50 -0.53
C SER A 106 -7.55 17.49 0.80
N CYS A 107 -7.14 18.38 1.70
CA CYS A 107 -7.89 18.73 2.90
C CYS A 107 -7.73 20.24 3.14
N LEU A 108 -8.73 20.99 2.69
CA LEU A 108 -8.73 22.45 2.70
C LEU A 108 -9.18 22.96 4.08
N ASP A 109 -8.35 23.77 4.75
CA ASP A 109 -8.78 24.58 5.88
C ASP A 109 -9.56 25.80 5.36
N LYS A 110 -10.88 25.73 5.50
CA LYS A 110 -11.83 26.78 5.05
C LYS A 110 -11.63 28.11 5.77
N ARG A 111 -10.95 28.11 6.93
CA ARG A 111 -10.67 29.33 7.70
C ARG A 111 -9.57 30.16 7.04
N THR A 112 -8.65 29.53 6.31
CA THR A 112 -7.47 30.17 5.71
C THR A 112 -7.44 30.06 4.18
N GLY A 113 -8.20 29.12 3.61
CA GLY A 113 -8.13 28.76 2.19
C GLY A 113 -6.85 28.00 1.82
N ARG A 114 -6.19 27.35 2.79
CA ARG A 114 -4.93 26.62 2.58
C ARG A 114 -5.14 25.12 2.65
N GLU A 115 -4.40 24.40 1.83
CA GLU A 115 -4.36 22.94 1.85
C GLU A 115 -3.46 22.44 2.98
N MET A 116 -3.88 21.36 3.64
CA MET A 116 -3.01 20.62 4.56
C MET A 116 -2.03 19.69 3.82
N PHE A 117 -2.45 19.18 2.66
CA PHE A 117 -1.70 18.20 1.88
C PHE A 117 -1.33 18.75 0.51
N TYR A 118 -0.37 18.11 -0.14
CA TYR A 118 0.08 18.47 -1.48
C TYR A 118 -0.97 18.08 -2.52
N ALA A 119 -1.92 18.98 -2.77
CA ALA A 119 -2.90 18.88 -3.83
C ALA A 119 -2.26 19.21 -5.19
N ASN A 120 -1.42 18.30 -5.68
CA ASN A 120 -0.64 18.48 -6.91
C ASN A 120 -1.56 18.81 -8.10
N THR A 121 -1.21 19.85 -8.85
CA THR A 121 -2.02 20.36 -9.96
C THR A 121 -2.11 19.39 -11.15
N ALA A 122 -1.29 18.35 -11.18
CA ALA A 122 -1.33 17.26 -12.16
C ALA A 122 -0.96 15.91 -11.54
N ILE A 123 -1.50 14.82 -12.09
CA ILE A 123 -1.05 13.46 -11.80
C ILE A 123 0.09 13.12 -12.76
N LYS A 124 1.32 13.46 -12.38
CA LYS A 124 2.55 13.07 -13.10
C LYS A 124 3.12 11.79 -12.53
N LYS A 125 3.28 10.79 -13.40
CA LYS A 125 3.70 9.45 -13.00
C LYS A 125 5.21 9.28 -13.17
N ALA A 126 5.84 8.63 -12.21
CA ALA A 126 7.21 8.14 -12.26
C ALA A 126 7.28 6.65 -11.88
N LEU A 127 8.39 5.99 -12.20
CA LEU A 127 8.65 4.59 -11.86
C LEU A 127 9.16 4.49 -10.41
N ILE A 128 8.25 4.64 -9.46
CA ILE A 128 8.54 4.58 -8.00
C ILE A 128 7.81 3.38 -7.37
N GLY A 129 6.52 3.20 -7.68
CA GLY A 129 5.66 2.21 -7.04
C GLY A 129 6.09 0.75 -7.30
N TYR A 130 5.56 -0.18 -6.50
CA TYR A 130 5.85 -1.61 -6.65
C TYR A 130 5.56 -2.14 -8.06
N ARG A 131 4.48 -1.63 -8.67
CA ARG A 131 4.09 -1.94 -10.06
C ARG A 131 4.72 -1.01 -11.10
N GLY A 132 5.52 -0.02 -10.72
CA GLY A 132 6.03 1.03 -11.62
C GLY A 132 5.36 2.37 -11.35
N ALA A 133 4.21 2.63 -11.96
CA ALA A 133 3.49 3.90 -11.85
C ALA A 133 3.20 4.34 -10.40
N TRP A 134 3.60 5.58 -10.08
CA TRP A 134 3.30 6.29 -8.83
C TRP A 134 3.32 7.80 -9.09
N ALA A 135 2.60 8.60 -8.30
CA ALA A 135 2.58 10.06 -8.42
C ALA A 135 2.58 10.75 -7.05
N ALA A 136 3.18 11.94 -6.98
CA ALA A 136 3.32 12.70 -5.74
C ALA A 136 2.11 13.58 -5.46
N PHE A 137 1.28 13.21 -4.49
CA PHE A 137 0.19 14.04 -3.97
C PHE A 137 -0.34 13.48 -2.65
N GLY A 138 -0.94 14.34 -1.83
CA GLY A 138 -1.88 13.88 -0.83
C GLY A 138 -1.31 12.97 0.28
N VAL A 139 -2.15 12.08 0.81
CA VAL A 139 -1.74 11.00 1.72
C VAL A 139 -1.90 9.65 1.05
N GLU A 140 -0.82 8.86 1.03
CA GLU A 140 -0.79 7.47 0.60
C GLU A 140 -0.81 6.52 1.81
N PHE A 141 -1.55 5.42 1.71
CA PHE A 141 -1.60 4.37 2.73
C PHE A 141 -0.77 3.16 2.30
N ASN A 142 0.39 2.93 2.90
CA ASN A 142 1.30 1.85 2.48
C ASN A 142 1.01 0.55 3.25
N PHE A 143 0.37 -0.42 2.60
CA PHE A 143 0.18 -1.79 3.11
C PHE A 143 0.01 -2.80 1.96
N PRO A 144 0.47 -4.06 2.09
CA PRO A 144 1.33 -4.62 3.14
C PRO A 144 2.82 -4.44 2.83
N VAL A 145 3.14 -3.60 1.86
CA VAL A 145 4.47 -3.16 1.44
C VAL A 145 4.44 -1.65 1.21
N SER A 146 5.61 -1.02 1.08
CA SER A 146 5.71 0.39 0.65
C SER A 146 5.10 0.59 -0.75
N HIS A 147 4.80 1.85 -1.15
CA HIS A 147 4.21 2.25 -2.44
C HIS A 147 3.45 1.12 -3.16
N ASN A 148 2.40 0.66 -2.47
CA ASN A 148 1.83 -0.67 -2.61
C ASN A 148 1.20 -0.93 -4.00
N TRP A 149 0.78 -2.18 -4.25
CA TRP A 149 0.24 -2.60 -5.55
C TRP A 149 -1.06 -1.89 -5.99
N ALA A 150 -1.75 -1.23 -5.07
CA ALA A 150 -2.98 -0.49 -5.32
C ALA A 150 -2.79 1.04 -5.31
N SER A 151 -1.58 1.57 -5.09
CA SER A 151 -1.36 3.02 -4.95
C SER A 151 -1.95 3.85 -6.08
N MET A 152 -1.86 3.38 -7.33
CA MET A 152 -2.42 4.06 -8.49
C MET A 152 -3.68 3.38 -9.05
N SER A 153 -4.34 2.52 -8.28
CA SER A 153 -5.44 1.65 -8.73
C SER A 153 -6.75 1.91 -7.97
N PRO A 154 -7.92 1.56 -8.55
CA PRO A 154 -9.19 1.71 -7.86
C PRO A 154 -9.33 0.79 -6.64
N VAL A 155 -9.79 1.35 -5.52
CA VAL A 155 -10.03 0.63 -4.25
C VAL A 155 -11.52 0.57 -3.90
N ASP A 156 -11.87 -0.29 -2.93
CA ASP A 156 -13.20 -0.34 -2.35
C ASP A 156 -13.45 0.93 -1.54
N PHE A 157 -14.68 1.43 -1.57
CA PHE A 157 -15.04 2.60 -0.77
C PHE A 157 -16.50 2.61 -0.33
N ALA A 158 -16.76 3.37 0.73
CA ALA A 158 -18.09 3.71 1.23
C ALA A 158 -18.11 5.15 1.75
N VAL A 159 -19.25 5.81 1.65
CA VAL A 159 -19.48 7.17 2.13
C VAL A 159 -20.72 7.16 3.01
N ALA A 160 -20.63 7.71 4.22
CA ALA A 160 -21.72 7.67 5.19
C ALA A 160 -21.85 8.96 5.99
N GLU A 161 -23.09 9.39 6.21
CA GLU A 161 -23.47 10.36 7.23
C GLU A 161 -23.99 9.60 8.47
N ARG A 162 -23.68 10.07 9.67
CA ARG A 162 -23.95 9.35 10.92
C ARG A 162 -25.01 10.05 11.78
N PRO A 163 -25.72 9.29 12.66
CA PRO A 163 -26.73 9.87 13.54
C PRO A 163 -26.21 10.96 14.50
N ASP A 164 -24.91 10.95 14.83
CA ASP A 164 -24.26 11.97 15.65
C ASP A 164 -23.86 13.24 14.87
N GLY A 165 -24.24 13.33 13.59
CA GLY A 165 -23.92 14.44 12.70
C GLY A 165 -22.53 14.38 12.08
N SER A 166 -21.71 13.38 12.40
CA SER A 166 -20.41 13.19 11.74
C SER A 166 -20.56 12.51 10.37
N GLY A 167 -19.53 12.64 9.53
CA GLY A 167 -19.47 12.01 8.21
C GLY A 167 -18.16 11.24 8.06
N SER A 168 -18.20 10.12 7.33
CA SER A 168 -17.03 9.29 7.09
C SER A 168 -16.92 8.81 5.65
N ILE A 169 -15.68 8.70 5.17
CA ILE A 169 -15.29 7.98 3.97
C ILE A 169 -14.46 6.79 4.43
N SER A 170 -14.85 5.57 4.04
CA SER A 170 -14.02 4.39 4.20
C SER A 170 -13.42 4.02 2.84
N VAL A 171 -12.12 3.79 2.79
CA VAL A 171 -11.41 3.22 1.62
C VAL A 171 -10.65 1.97 2.06
N GLY A 172 -10.50 0.99 1.17
CA GLY A 172 -9.77 -0.23 1.49
C GLY A 172 -9.57 -1.14 0.30
N ASN A 173 -8.67 -2.11 0.44
CA ASN A 173 -8.41 -3.09 -0.60
C ASN A 173 -7.99 -4.43 0.00
N THR A 174 -8.27 -5.51 -0.72
CA THR A 174 -7.65 -6.82 -0.52
C THR A 174 -6.50 -6.97 -1.51
N ASP A 175 -5.27 -7.14 -1.05
CA ASP A 175 -4.13 -7.31 -1.95
C ASP A 175 -4.14 -8.70 -2.61
N ARG A 176 -3.78 -8.82 -3.89
CA ARG A 176 -3.80 -10.11 -4.61
C ARG A 176 -2.61 -11.02 -4.31
N VAL A 177 -1.55 -10.53 -3.66
CA VAL A 177 -0.30 -11.28 -3.44
C VAL A 177 -0.41 -12.15 -2.19
N TYR A 178 -0.99 -11.59 -1.14
CA TYR A 178 -1.19 -12.21 0.16
C TYR A 178 -2.65 -12.38 0.51
N GLY A 179 -3.59 -11.69 -0.15
CA GLY A 179 -5.00 -11.73 0.24
C GLY A 179 -5.28 -10.96 1.53
N SER A 180 -4.34 -10.14 2.02
CA SER A 180 -4.54 -9.35 3.23
C SER A 180 -5.34 -8.09 2.90
N ARG A 181 -6.15 -7.65 3.86
CA ARG A 181 -7.03 -6.49 3.71
C ARG A 181 -6.52 -5.34 4.55
N TRP A 182 -6.61 -4.14 4.00
CA TRP A 182 -6.50 -2.91 4.78
C TRP A 182 -7.74 -2.06 4.56
N ARG A 183 -8.10 -1.27 5.57
CA ARG A 183 -9.14 -0.25 5.50
C ARG A 183 -8.73 0.97 6.29
N VAL A 184 -9.00 2.14 5.73
CA VAL A 184 -8.89 3.44 6.38
C VAL A 184 -10.25 4.11 6.39
N GLU A 185 -10.74 4.46 7.58
CA GLU A 185 -11.91 5.32 7.76
C GLU A 185 -11.45 6.74 8.09
N LEU A 186 -11.78 7.67 7.21
CA LEU A 186 -11.55 9.11 7.35
C LEU A 186 -12.83 9.75 7.84
N ARG A 187 -12.74 10.54 8.92
CA ARG A 187 -13.92 11.10 9.58
C ARG A 187 -13.75 12.58 9.90
N LEU A 188 -14.81 13.33 9.63
CA LEU A 188 -15.00 14.69 10.13
C LEU A 188 -16.17 14.71 11.12
N GLN A 189 -16.06 15.56 12.14
CA GLN A 189 -17.10 15.75 13.15
C GLN A 189 -17.59 17.22 13.14
N PRO A 190 -18.86 17.50 13.47
CA PRO A 190 -19.34 18.87 13.62
C PRO A 190 -18.54 19.63 14.67
N GLY A 191 -18.22 20.89 14.40
CA GLY A 191 -17.55 21.75 15.39
C GLY A 191 -16.08 21.42 15.68
N ARG A 192 -15.46 20.50 14.93
CA ARG A 192 -14.02 20.15 15.06
C ARG A 192 -13.22 20.44 13.80
N SER A 193 -12.02 21.00 13.92
CA SER A 193 -11.06 21.17 12.82
C SER A 193 -9.99 20.09 12.83
N VAL A 194 -10.41 18.81 12.83
CA VAL A 194 -9.54 17.63 12.82
C VAL A 194 -10.05 16.65 11.78
N LEU A 195 -9.11 16.08 11.02
CA LEU A 195 -9.35 14.90 10.21
C LEU A 195 -8.91 13.67 11.02
N ASP A 196 -9.88 12.87 11.45
CA ASP A 196 -9.62 11.62 12.15
C ASP A 196 -9.41 10.49 11.12
N GLN A 197 -8.40 9.65 11.33
CA GLN A 197 -8.05 8.51 10.47
C GLN A 197 -7.99 7.24 11.32
N HIS A 198 -8.90 6.30 11.07
CA HIS A 198 -8.94 5.01 11.77
C HIS A 198 -8.52 3.89 10.82
N VAL A 199 -7.46 3.16 11.19
CA VAL A 199 -6.87 2.13 10.33
C VAL A 199 -7.16 0.74 10.87
N GLU A 200 -7.46 -0.19 9.97
CA GLU A 200 -7.54 -1.62 10.25
C GLU A 200 -6.74 -2.40 9.21
N LEU A 201 -5.79 -3.20 9.67
CA LEU A 201 -5.01 -4.15 8.89
C LEU A 201 -5.46 -5.55 9.28
N PHE A 202 -5.83 -6.40 8.33
CA PHE A 202 -6.45 -7.68 8.61
C PHE A 202 -5.93 -8.77 7.68
N ASN A 203 -5.36 -9.83 8.27
CA ASN A 203 -5.05 -11.04 7.52
C ASN A 203 -6.27 -11.95 7.50
N GLN A 204 -7.08 -11.85 6.44
CA GLN A 204 -8.27 -12.68 6.27
C GLN A 204 -8.00 -14.10 5.75
N THR A 205 -6.74 -14.48 5.55
CA THR A 205 -6.36 -15.77 4.98
C THR A 205 -6.06 -16.84 6.04
N ASP A 206 -5.75 -18.05 5.57
CA ASP A 206 -5.48 -19.22 6.41
C ASP A 206 -3.99 -19.35 6.78
N VAL A 207 -3.13 -18.44 6.31
CA VAL A 207 -1.67 -18.50 6.55
C VAL A 207 -1.13 -17.15 7.01
N ARG A 208 -0.03 -17.13 7.74
CA ARG A 208 0.61 -15.86 8.16
C ARG A 208 1.21 -15.13 6.96
N HIS A 209 1.19 -13.80 6.99
CA HIS A 209 1.81 -12.96 5.97
C HIS A 209 2.68 -11.88 6.58
N ARG A 210 3.74 -11.46 5.88
CA ARG A 210 4.47 -10.25 6.25
C ARG A 210 3.54 -9.04 6.09
N TYR A 211 3.69 -8.04 6.95
CA TYR A 211 3.00 -6.78 6.77
C TYR A 211 3.87 -5.57 7.13
N TYR A 212 3.41 -4.44 6.65
CA TYR A 212 4.03 -3.12 6.69
C TYR A 212 2.93 -2.09 6.87
N TRP A 213 3.17 -1.02 7.62
CA TRP A 213 2.29 0.14 7.60
C TRP A 213 3.06 1.44 7.75
N TRP A 214 2.86 2.33 6.79
CA TRP A 214 3.22 3.74 6.88
C TRP A 214 2.14 4.60 6.22
N SER A 215 1.69 5.64 6.91
CA SER A 215 0.92 6.73 6.31
C SER A 215 1.91 7.74 5.75
N ASN A 216 1.89 8.02 4.44
CA ASN A 216 2.82 8.96 3.80
C ASN A 216 2.06 10.21 3.38
N GLY A 217 2.12 11.27 4.20
CA GLY A 217 1.46 12.54 3.91
C GLY A 217 2.38 13.54 3.21
N ALA A 218 2.22 13.68 1.89
CA ALA A 218 2.87 14.72 1.12
C ALA A 218 2.31 16.10 1.49
N VAL A 219 3.19 17.03 1.86
CA VAL A 219 2.89 18.42 2.21
C VAL A 219 3.72 19.34 1.33
N GLN A 220 3.09 20.29 0.64
CA GLN A 220 3.80 21.25 -0.20
C GLN A 220 4.73 22.13 0.65
N VAL A 221 5.94 22.41 0.16
CA VAL A 221 6.92 23.24 0.88
C VAL A 221 7.54 24.33 0.01
N TRP A 222 8.15 25.31 0.68
CA TRP A 222 9.01 26.34 0.13
C TRP A 222 10.37 26.29 0.80
N ASP A 223 11.33 27.05 0.27
CA ASP A 223 12.70 27.15 0.77
C ASP A 223 12.80 27.52 2.27
N ASP A 224 11.81 28.26 2.78
CA ASP A 224 11.73 28.71 4.18
C ASP A 224 10.82 27.86 5.07
N SER A 225 10.15 26.84 4.52
CA SER A 225 9.38 25.87 5.29
C SER A 225 10.25 25.20 6.36
N ARG A 226 9.62 24.87 7.48
CA ARG A 226 10.29 24.25 8.63
C ARG A 226 9.66 22.93 9.03
N LEU A 227 10.49 21.92 9.19
CA LEU A 227 10.12 20.61 9.72
C LEU A 227 10.14 20.65 11.26
N ILE A 228 9.06 20.18 11.88
CA ILE A 228 8.87 20.22 13.32
C ILE A 228 8.78 18.79 13.83
N TYR A 229 9.93 18.28 14.29
CA TYR A 229 10.08 16.97 14.88
C TYR A 229 10.65 17.13 16.29
N PRO A 230 9.84 16.92 17.35
CA PRO A 230 10.24 17.12 18.73
C PRO A 230 11.12 15.96 19.24
N THR A 231 12.36 15.94 18.75
CA THR A 231 13.42 14.99 19.10
C THR A 231 14.77 15.70 19.02
N GLU A 232 15.78 15.17 19.70
CA GLU A 232 17.18 15.60 19.55
C GLU A 232 17.98 14.69 18.59
N LEU A 233 17.40 13.53 18.24
CA LEU A 233 18.06 12.48 17.48
C LEU A 233 17.15 11.92 16.38
N MET A 234 17.78 11.59 15.25
CA MET A 234 17.16 10.84 14.17
C MET A 234 18.05 9.70 13.67
N ALA A 235 17.44 8.66 13.12
CA ALA A 235 18.12 7.51 12.54
C ALA A 235 18.00 7.50 11.01
N THR A 236 18.99 6.93 10.34
CA THR A 236 19.01 6.71 8.88
C THR A 236 18.39 5.36 8.51
N HIS A 237 18.18 5.13 7.20
CA HIS A 237 17.75 3.84 6.65
C HIS A 237 18.58 2.66 7.17
N GLY A 238 17.92 1.54 7.42
CA GLY A 238 18.51 0.36 8.05
C GLY A 238 19.01 0.57 9.49
N PHE A 239 18.75 1.74 10.10
CA PHE A 239 19.29 2.14 11.40
C PHE A 239 20.84 2.08 11.44
N THR A 240 21.45 2.32 10.29
CA THR A 240 22.91 2.21 10.10
C THR A 240 23.68 3.36 10.74
N ALA A 241 23.02 4.49 11.02
CA ALA A 241 23.57 5.60 11.78
C ALA A 241 22.49 6.36 12.56
N VAL A 242 22.88 6.94 13.69
CA VAL A 242 22.07 7.91 14.46
C VAL A 242 22.75 9.27 14.42
N GLU A 243 21.99 10.29 14.02
CA GLU A 243 22.42 11.67 13.76
C GLU A 243 21.76 12.66 14.73
N PRO A 244 22.43 13.77 15.07
CA PRO A 244 21.79 14.86 15.80
C PRO A 244 20.71 15.55 14.93
N TRP A 245 19.68 16.07 15.59
CA TRP A 245 18.57 16.79 14.97
C TRP A 245 18.21 18.05 15.78
N PRO A 246 17.83 19.17 15.15
CA PRO A 246 17.73 19.39 13.69
C PRO A 246 19.05 19.80 13.02
N VAL A 247 20.07 20.12 13.80
CA VAL A 247 21.38 20.53 13.28
C VAL A 247 22.27 19.30 13.13
N ASP A 248 22.68 19.01 11.90
CA ASP A 248 23.56 17.88 11.59
C ASP A 248 25.00 18.10 12.09
N ARG A 249 25.87 17.10 11.91
CA ARG A 249 27.28 17.20 12.33
C ARG A 249 28.09 18.23 11.55
N GLN A 250 27.59 18.66 10.40
CA GLN A 250 28.17 19.68 9.54
C GLN A 250 27.69 21.10 9.93
N GLY A 251 26.81 21.21 10.94
CA GLY A 251 26.28 22.49 11.42
C GLY A 251 25.12 23.02 10.58
N ARG A 252 24.51 22.20 9.73
CA ARG A 252 23.36 22.58 8.91
C ARG A 252 22.07 22.25 9.64
N ASP A 253 21.18 23.22 9.73
CA ASP A 253 19.83 23.02 10.23
C ASP A 253 18.97 22.36 9.14
N LEU A 254 18.84 21.03 9.21
CA LEU A 254 18.06 20.23 8.28
C LEU A 254 16.55 20.36 8.52
N SER A 255 16.11 21.12 9.52
CA SER A 255 14.69 21.47 9.63
C SER A 255 14.26 22.50 8.58
N VAL A 256 15.18 23.21 7.92
CA VAL A 256 14.86 24.24 6.90
C VAL A 256 15.19 23.73 5.50
N ILE A 257 14.18 23.65 4.63
CA ILE A 257 14.26 22.98 3.32
C ILE A 257 15.44 23.43 2.46
N ARG A 258 15.73 24.74 2.37
CA ARG A 258 16.86 25.25 1.57
C ARG A 258 18.25 24.74 2.00
N ASN A 259 18.38 24.21 3.21
CA ASN A 259 19.65 23.73 3.75
C ASN A 259 19.93 22.26 3.36
N GLU A 260 18.96 21.54 2.79
CA GLU A 260 19.06 20.14 2.39
C GLU A 260 19.79 19.97 1.04
N VAL A 261 21.09 20.26 1.00
CA VAL A 261 21.87 20.40 -0.26
C VAL A 261 22.67 19.17 -0.69
N ASP A 262 22.55 18.05 0.02
CA ASP A 262 23.30 16.80 -0.24
C ASP A 262 22.37 15.65 -0.64
N GLY A 263 21.51 15.86 -1.64
CA GLY A 263 20.56 14.86 -2.11
C GLY A 263 19.35 14.65 -1.18
N PRO A 264 18.63 13.54 -1.39
CA PRO A 264 17.42 13.24 -0.63
C PRO A 264 17.71 13.07 0.86
N VAL A 265 16.83 13.62 1.69
CA VAL A 265 16.88 13.47 3.15
C VAL A 265 15.79 12.49 3.57
N SER A 266 16.18 11.47 4.33
CA SER A 266 15.26 10.45 4.83
C SER A 266 15.67 10.03 6.23
N LEU A 267 14.88 10.46 7.22
CA LEU A 267 15.24 10.35 8.62
C LEU A 267 14.05 9.91 9.49
N PHE A 268 14.33 9.05 10.45
CA PHE A 268 13.38 8.47 11.39
C PHE A 268 13.55 9.08 12.77
N THR A 269 12.46 9.43 13.47
CA THR A 269 12.53 9.83 14.87
C THR A 269 13.18 8.75 15.72
N TYR A 270 14.09 9.14 16.60
CA TYR A 270 14.80 8.21 17.47
C TYR A 270 14.67 8.61 18.94
N ARG A 271 14.23 7.66 19.79
CA ARG A 271 14.07 7.84 21.25
C ARG A 271 13.25 9.06 21.68
N THR A 272 12.19 9.37 20.95
CA THR A 272 11.14 10.30 21.37
C THR A 272 9.81 9.55 21.47
N ARG A 273 8.96 9.97 22.40
CA ARG A 273 7.58 9.53 22.57
C ARG A 273 6.61 10.69 22.39
N GLU A 274 7.07 11.78 21.78
CA GLU A 274 6.20 12.90 21.46
C GLU A 274 5.14 12.48 20.44
N PRO A 275 3.85 12.80 20.68
CA PRO A 275 2.75 12.26 19.89
C PRO A 275 2.54 13.02 18.58
N PHE A 276 3.41 13.97 18.22
CA PHE A 276 3.17 14.85 17.08
C PHE A 276 4.43 15.17 16.29
N VAL A 277 4.23 15.41 14.99
CA VAL A 277 5.21 16.00 14.07
C VAL A 277 4.48 16.97 13.14
N GLY A 278 5.20 17.86 12.46
CA GLY A 278 4.55 18.77 11.53
C GLY A 278 5.47 19.50 10.58
N VAL A 279 4.86 20.27 9.68
CA VAL A 279 5.51 21.24 8.82
C VAL A 279 4.88 22.60 9.09
N TYR A 280 5.70 23.63 9.23
CA TYR A 280 5.27 25.01 9.34
C TYR A 280 5.81 25.84 8.17
N HIS A 281 4.97 26.74 7.65
CA HIS A 281 5.25 27.60 6.52
C HIS A 281 5.27 29.06 6.98
N PRO A 282 6.45 29.65 7.27
CA PRO A 282 6.54 31.05 7.69
C PRO A 282 5.91 32.00 6.66
N ARG A 283 6.13 31.75 5.37
CA ARG A 283 5.58 32.55 4.26
C ARG A 283 4.06 32.70 4.27
N THR A 284 3.33 31.65 4.62
CA THR A 284 1.85 31.65 4.62
C THR A 284 1.26 31.69 6.03
N ASN A 285 2.11 31.67 7.07
CA ASN A 285 1.73 31.55 8.46
C ASN A 285 0.75 30.38 8.69
N SER A 286 1.04 29.24 8.05
CA SER A 286 0.20 28.04 8.09
C SER A 286 1.04 26.78 8.18
N GLY A 287 0.41 25.62 8.25
CA GLY A 287 1.14 24.34 8.28
C GLY A 287 0.22 23.16 8.49
N THR A 288 0.82 22.00 8.72
CA THR A 288 0.14 20.73 8.96
C THR A 288 0.82 19.99 10.10
N VAL A 289 0.02 19.42 10.99
CA VAL A 289 0.48 18.57 12.09
C VAL A 289 -0.17 17.20 11.97
N HIS A 290 0.65 16.17 12.14
CA HIS A 290 0.22 14.81 12.38
C HIS A 290 0.28 14.52 13.89
N VAL A 291 -0.75 13.86 14.42
CA VAL A 291 -0.81 13.41 15.82
C VAL A 291 -1.21 11.94 15.89
N ALA A 292 -0.45 11.13 16.63
CA ALA A 292 -0.79 9.74 16.94
C ALA A 292 -0.27 9.35 18.33
N ASP A 293 -0.92 8.37 18.97
CA ASP A 293 -0.42 7.83 20.24
C ASP A 293 0.90 7.06 19.99
N PRO A 294 2.01 7.41 20.67
CA PRO A 294 3.28 6.71 20.53
C PRO A 294 3.25 5.24 20.99
N ALA A 295 2.19 4.80 21.66
CA ALA A 295 1.94 3.38 21.95
C ALA A 295 1.32 2.61 20.77
N GLU A 296 0.62 3.30 19.87
CA GLU A 296 0.02 2.72 18.66
C GLU A 296 0.95 2.89 17.45
N LEU A 297 1.45 4.11 17.22
CA LEU A 297 2.35 4.48 16.13
C LEU A 297 3.64 5.10 16.70
N PRO A 298 4.65 4.27 17.00
CA PRO A 298 5.81 4.69 17.78
C PRO A 298 6.83 5.53 17.00
N VAL A 299 6.76 5.56 15.67
CA VAL A 299 7.80 6.18 14.84
C VAL A 299 7.22 7.10 13.77
N HIS A 300 7.82 8.27 13.66
CA HIS A 300 7.61 9.19 12.56
C HIS A 300 8.86 9.24 11.68
N LYS A 301 8.66 9.54 10.40
CA LYS A 301 9.72 9.77 9.42
C LYS A 301 9.41 11.07 8.68
N PHE A 302 10.43 11.80 8.26
CA PHE A 302 10.24 12.71 7.12
C PHE A 302 11.10 12.27 5.96
N TRP A 303 10.64 12.62 4.76
CA TRP A 303 11.38 12.43 3.54
C TRP A 303 11.27 13.66 2.64
N SER A 304 12.37 13.99 1.96
CA SER A 304 12.49 15.10 1.03
C SER A 304 13.45 14.73 -0.10
N TRP A 305 13.19 15.22 -1.31
CA TRP A 305 14.14 15.14 -2.42
C TRP A 305 15.39 16.02 -2.21
N GLY A 306 15.34 16.96 -1.26
CA GLY A 306 16.38 17.96 -1.01
C GLY A 306 16.20 19.27 -1.81
N HIS A 307 17.29 20.03 -1.91
CA HIS A 307 17.37 21.34 -2.54
C HIS A 307 18.55 21.46 -3.54
N ASP A 308 19.13 20.34 -3.98
CA ASP A 308 20.18 20.34 -5.01
C ASP A 308 19.62 20.27 -6.45
N ARG A 309 20.51 20.10 -7.43
CA ARG A 309 20.13 20.01 -8.85
C ARG A 309 19.30 18.76 -9.18
N ASP A 310 19.58 17.64 -8.52
CA ASP A 310 18.83 16.40 -8.75
C ASP A 310 17.43 16.54 -8.15
N ALA A 311 17.30 17.22 -7.00
CA ALA A 311 16.01 17.58 -6.42
C ALA A 311 15.17 18.47 -7.35
N ALA A 312 15.78 19.44 -8.03
CA ALA A 312 15.09 20.28 -9.02
C ALA A 312 14.55 19.44 -10.20
N ALA A 313 15.31 18.45 -10.68
CA ALA A 313 14.86 17.55 -11.73
C ALA A 313 13.62 16.72 -11.28
N TRP A 314 13.59 16.26 -10.03
CA TRP A 314 12.44 15.56 -9.45
C TRP A 314 11.20 16.43 -9.31
N ARG A 315 11.33 17.72 -8.95
CA ARG A 315 10.20 18.66 -8.90
C ARG A 315 9.53 18.79 -10.26
N THR A 316 10.31 18.96 -11.33
CA THR A 316 9.79 19.02 -12.71
C THR A 316 9.24 17.66 -13.18
N ALA A 317 9.82 16.55 -12.73
CA ALA A 317 9.33 15.20 -13.05
C ALA A 317 7.94 14.92 -12.47
N LEU A 318 7.69 15.39 -11.25
CA LEU A 318 6.51 15.05 -10.45
C LEU A 318 5.44 16.15 -10.40
N SER A 319 5.72 17.36 -10.91
CA SER A 319 4.76 18.46 -10.97
C SER A 319 4.80 19.20 -12.32
N ASP A 320 3.72 19.93 -12.63
CA ASP A 320 3.66 20.85 -13.77
C ASP A 320 4.12 22.28 -13.40
N ASP A 321 4.19 22.61 -12.11
CA ASP A 321 4.45 23.95 -11.57
C ASP A 321 5.76 24.08 -10.79
N ASP A 322 6.63 23.06 -10.86
CA ASP A 322 7.93 22.98 -10.18
C ASP A 322 7.83 23.08 -8.64
N SER A 323 6.67 22.69 -8.09
CA SER A 323 6.46 22.73 -6.65
C SER A 323 7.23 21.63 -5.93
N ALA A 324 7.73 21.98 -4.75
CA ALA A 324 8.39 21.06 -3.83
C ALA A 324 7.38 20.52 -2.81
N TYR A 325 7.61 19.30 -2.34
CA TYR A 325 6.88 18.71 -1.23
C TYR A 325 7.86 17.94 -0.33
N VAL A 326 7.43 17.70 0.90
CA VAL A 326 8.03 16.73 1.82
C VAL A 326 6.97 15.72 2.22
N GLU A 327 7.39 14.55 2.70
CA GLU A 327 6.48 13.55 3.24
C GLU A 327 6.58 13.51 4.75
N LEU A 328 5.51 13.89 5.45
CA LEU A 328 5.31 13.58 6.87
C LEU A 328 4.78 12.15 6.96
N GLN A 329 5.54 11.26 7.60
CA GLN A 329 5.17 9.85 7.67
C GLN A 329 5.08 9.34 9.11
N ALA A 330 4.18 8.39 9.34
CA ALA A 330 4.02 7.68 10.61
C ALA A 330 3.86 6.19 10.35
N GLY A 331 4.49 5.34 11.19
CA GLY A 331 4.52 3.90 10.96
C GLY A 331 4.58 3.06 12.23
N LEU A 332 4.23 1.77 12.07
CA LEU A 332 4.19 0.78 13.18
C LEU A 332 5.58 0.28 13.59
N PHE A 333 6.58 0.44 12.73
CA PHE A 333 7.88 -0.17 12.90
C PHE A 333 8.99 0.87 13.04
N ARG A 334 10.15 0.41 13.52
CA ARG A 334 11.32 1.27 13.70
C ARG A 334 11.76 2.01 12.44
N ASN A 335 11.58 1.40 11.26
CA ASN A 335 11.96 1.93 9.94
C ASN A 335 11.14 1.30 8.80
N GLN A 336 11.44 1.68 7.56
CA GLN A 336 10.73 1.20 6.36
C GLN A 336 11.26 -0.13 5.79
N GLU A 337 12.24 -0.74 6.44
CA GLU A 337 12.77 -2.06 6.10
C GLU A 337 12.32 -3.13 7.10
N THR A 338 11.62 -2.76 8.17
CA THR A 338 11.18 -3.69 9.20
C THR A 338 9.75 -4.15 8.91
N TYR A 339 9.56 -5.47 8.95
CA TYR A 339 8.28 -6.15 8.78
C TYR A 339 8.02 -7.04 9.99
N ALA A 340 6.74 -7.31 10.24
CA ALA A 340 6.32 -8.37 11.15
C ALA A 340 5.38 -9.34 10.43
N PHE A 341 5.05 -10.46 11.09
CA PHE A 341 4.00 -11.35 10.61
C PHE A 341 2.66 -10.91 11.20
N LEU A 342 1.63 -10.94 10.35
CA LEU A 342 0.23 -10.88 10.73
C LEU A 342 -0.30 -12.31 10.65
N GLU A 343 -0.68 -12.90 11.79
CA GLU A 343 -1.12 -14.29 11.89
C GLU A 343 -2.52 -14.50 11.25
N PRO A 344 -2.92 -15.74 10.95
CA PRO A 344 -4.23 -16.02 10.34
C PRO A 344 -5.39 -15.43 11.15
N GLN A 345 -6.26 -14.66 10.49
CA GLN A 345 -7.40 -13.94 11.09
C GLN A 345 -7.01 -12.88 12.15
N GLU A 346 -5.74 -12.47 12.21
CA GLU A 346 -5.29 -11.40 13.09
C GLU A 346 -5.56 -10.02 12.48
N ALA A 347 -5.89 -9.04 13.34
CA ALA A 347 -6.09 -7.65 12.96
C ALA A 347 -5.31 -6.68 13.85
N VAL A 348 -4.66 -5.69 13.23
CA VAL A 348 -4.01 -4.54 13.89
C VAL A 348 -4.83 -3.28 13.63
N ARG A 349 -5.03 -2.45 14.66
CA ARG A 349 -5.87 -1.24 14.60
C ARG A 349 -5.22 -0.11 15.37
N PHE A 350 -5.30 1.09 14.83
CA PHE A 350 -4.75 2.31 15.44
C PHE A 350 -5.44 3.55 14.85
N THR A 351 -5.22 4.70 15.48
CA THR A 351 -5.79 5.99 15.06
C THR A 351 -4.72 7.05 14.85
N GLU A 352 -4.92 7.85 13.81
CA GLU A 352 -4.10 8.99 13.41
C GLU A 352 -4.98 10.23 13.29
N HIS A 353 -4.40 11.41 13.49
CA HIS A 353 -5.10 12.68 13.35
C HIS A 353 -4.27 13.67 12.55
N TRP A 354 -4.92 14.40 11.65
CA TRP A 354 -4.31 15.48 10.89
C TRP A 354 -4.97 16.81 11.24
N LEU A 355 -4.15 17.81 11.57
CA LEU A 355 -4.59 19.13 12.00
C LEU A 355 -3.96 20.21 11.11
N PRO A 356 -4.73 21.19 10.61
CA PRO A 356 -4.16 22.39 10.01
C PRO A 356 -3.57 23.31 11.09
N VAL A 357 -2.50 24.01 10.75
CA VAL A 357 -1.91 25.09 11.55
C VAL A 357 -2.15 26.41 10.86
N ARG A 358 -2.49 27.45 11.63
CA ARG A 358 -2.71 28.80 11.12
C ARG A 358 -2.34 29.88 12.12
N ASP A 359 -1.79 30.96 11.61
CA ASP A 359 -1.50 32.21 12.30
C ASP A 359 -0.71 32.10 13.62
N LEU A 360 -0.03 30.98 13.90
CA LEU A 360 0.66 30.76 15.18
C LEU A 360 2.04 31.42 15.26
N GLY A 361 2.74 31.60 14.14
CA GLY A 361 4.16 31.98 14.13
C GLY A 361 5.13 30.79 14.15
N GLY A 362 4.67 29.60 14.52
CA GLY A 362 5.44 28.34 14.54
C GLY A 362 4.64 27.21 15.20
N ILE A 363 5.34 26.15 15.60
CA ILE A 363 4.76 25.00 16.31
C ILE A 363 5.73 24.59 17.42
N THR A 364 5.23 24.46 18.65
CA THR A 364 6.03 24.03 19.82
C THR A 364 5.44 22.76 20.46
N ARG A 365 4.11 22.67 20.53
CA ARG A 365 3.40 21.53 21.13
C ARG A 365 2.10 21.30 20.38
N ALA A 366 1.74 20.04 20.15
CA ALA A 366 0.43 19.72 19.62
C ALA A 366 -0.15 18.44 20.23
N ASN A 367 -1.48 18.40 20.27
CA ASN A 367 -2.26 17.19 20.43
C ASN A 367 -3.56 17.34 19.64
N VAL A 368 -4.47 16.37 19.76
CA VAL A 368 -5.74 16.37 19.02
C VAL A 368 -6.66 17.56 19.35
N ASP A 369 -6.47 18.24 20.48
CA ASP A 369 -7.30 19.36 20.95
C ASP A 369 -6.73 20.73 20.58
N GLY A 370 -5.46 20.85 20.21
CA GLY A 370 -4.88 22.12 19.79
C GLY A 370 -3.39 22.11 19.46
N VAL A 371 -2.96 23.16 18.78
CA VAL A 371 -1.57 23.44 18.42
C VAL A 371 -1.13 24.74 19.09
N MET A 372 -0.02 24.68 19.81
CA MET A 372 0.55 25.80 20.57
C MET A 372 1.92 26.18 20.00
N PHE A 373 2.17 27.49 19.96
CA PHE A 373 3.49 28.06 19.75
C PHE A 373 3.90 28.87 20.97
N LEU A 374 5.13 28.66 21.43
CA LEU A 374 5.79 29.46 22.45
C LEU A 374 7.15 29.87 21.91
N GLU A 375 7.38 31.18 21.89
CA GLU A 375 8.65 31.77 21.50
C GLU A 375 9.13 32.71 22.59
N ARG A 376 10.42 32.60 22.93
CA ARG A 376 11.11 33.57 23.76
C ARG A 376 11.78 34.60 22.86
N SER A 377 11.15 35.77 22.70
CA SER A 377 11.66 36.85 21.82
C SER A 377 12.87 37.58 22.41
N THR A 378 12.97 37.63 23.74
CA THR A 378 14.16 38.05 24.49
C THR A 378 14.29 37.16 25.72
N PRO A 379 15.44 37.11 26.43
CA PRO A 379 15.60 36.30 27.64
C PRO A 379 14.51 36.50 28.70
N THR A 380 13.84 37.66 28.71
CA THR A 380 12.81 38.03 29.70
C THR A 380 11.43 38.31 29.08
N HIS A 381 11.17 37.93 27.83
CA HIS A 381 9.90 38.18 27.16
C HIS A 381 9.46 37.00 26.31
N VAL A 382 8.23 36.53 26.52
CA VAL A 382 7.67 35.37 25.80
C VAL A 382 6.37 35.72 25.09
N LYS A 383 6.18 35.10 23.93
CA LYS A 383 4.97 35.13 23.11
C LYS A 383 4.37 33.73 23.07
N ILE A 384 3.08 33.64 23.31
CA ILE A 384 2.35 32.37 23.29
C ILE A 384 1.12 32.51 22.40
N ALA A 385 0.94 31.56 21.49
CA ALA A 385 -0.23 31.44 20.65
C ALA A 385 -0.81 30.02 20.73
N LEU A 386 -2.14 29.90 20.64
CA LEU A 386 -2.87 28.64 20.69
C LEU A 386 -4.02 28.64 19.68
N ASP A 387 -4.05 27.66 18.78
CA ASP A 387 -5.22 27.34 17.95
C ASP A 387 -5.84 26.04 18.48
N VAL A 388 -7.09 26.10 18.92
CA VAL A 388 -7.82 24.94 19.43
C VAL A 388 -8.62 24.28 18.31
N THR A 389 -8.78 22.96 18.37
CA THR A 389 -9.52 22.23 17.33
C THR A 389 -11.01 22.10 17.61
N ARG A 390 -11.45 22.42 18.83
CA ARG A 390 -12.86 22.52 19.23
C ARG A 390 -13.10 23.68 20.19
N ALA A 391 -14.37 24.01 20.43
CA ALA A 391 -14.72 25.05 21.38
C ALA A 391 -14.45 24.59 22.83
N PHE A 392 -13.94 25.52 23.64
CA PHE A 392 -13.81 25.37 25.08
C PHE A 392 -14.43 26.59 25.76
N GLU A 393 -15.55 26.38 26.45
CA GLU A 393 -16.16 27.42 27.28
C GLU A 393 -15.55 27.43 28.67
N ASN A 394 -15.27 28.62 29.20
CA ASN A 394 -14.77 28.81 30.55
C ASN A 394 -13.51 27.96 30.90
N ALA A 395 -12.68 27.70 29.90
CA ALA A 395 -11.38 27.05 30.07
C ALA A 395 -10.45 27.93 30.89
N ARG A 396 -9.42 27.33 31.49
CA ARG A 396 -8.42 28.06 32.28
C ARG A 396 -7.06 27.91 31.63
N ILE A 397 -6.39 29.03 31.39
CA ILE A 397 -4.99 29.05 30.97
C ILE A 397 -4.14 29.55 32.14
N ARG A 398 -3.13 28.76 32.51
CA ARG A 398 -2.15 29.09 33.53
C ARG A 398 -0.77 29.13 32.90
N ILE A 399 -0.04 30.21 33.15
CA ILE A 399 1.34 30.40 32.73
C ILE A 399 2.18 30.57 34.00
N ARG A 400 3.17 29.71 34.19
CA ARG A 400 3.96 29.64 35.43
C ARG A 400 5.45 29.63 35.15
N GLN A 401 6.24 30.07 36.14
CA GLN A 401 7.67 29.86 36.21
C GLN A 401 7.99 29.14 37.52
N GLY A 402 8.31 27.85 37.44
CA GLY A 402 8.37 26.98 38.62
C GLY A 402 7.03 26.93 39.34
N THR A 403 7.00 27.31 40.62
CA THR A 403 5.78 27.38 41.43
C THR A 403 5.06 28.72 41.36
N THR A 404 5.64 29.74 40.72
CA THR A 404 5.07 31.10 40.65
C THR A 404 4.20 31.26 39.40
N ALA A 405 2.97 31.77 39.57
CA ALA A 405 2.10 32.08 38.44
C ALA A 405 2.48 33.44 37.83
N ALA A 406 2.81 33.44 36.54
CA ALA A 406 3.02 34.64 35.75
C ALA A 406 1.69 35.17 35.17
N SER A 407 0.76 34.25 34.84
CA SER A 407 -0.62 34.57 34.45
C SER A 407 -1.56 33.43 34.78
N ASP A 408 -2.81 33.75 35.11
CA ASP A 408 -3.88 32.79 35.37
C ASP A 408 -5.20 33.42 34.96
N SER A 409 -5.84 32.89 33.92
CA SER A 409 -7.05 33.49 33.35
C SER A 409 -8.05 32.45 32.89
N ARG A 410 -9.33 32.82 32.99
CA ARG A 410 -10.42 32.07 32.36
C ARG A 410 -10.68 32.64 30.97
N VAL A 411 -10.78 31.76 29.98
CA VAL A 411 -10.88 32.10 28.56
C VAL A 411 -11.98 31.28 27.91
N THR A 412 -12.54 31.81 26.82
CA THR A 412 -13.37 31.05 25.89
C THR A 412 -12.57 30.90 24.60
N LEU A 413 -12.35 29.68 24.17
CA LEU A 413 -11.55 29.34 22.99
C LEU A 413 -12.45 28.73 21.92
N SER A 414 -12.14 28.99 20.65
CA SER A 414 -12.90 28.50 19.51
C SER A 414 -11.98 28.23 18.33
N PRO A 415 -12.27 27.21 17.48
CA PRO A 415 -11.49 26.97 16.27
C PRO A 415 -11.56 28.11 15.25
N ARG A 416 -12.39 29.13 15.48
CA ARG A 416 -12.50 30.32 14.62
C ARG A 416 -11.39 31.33 14.87
N ALA A 417 -10.81 31.36 16.07
CA ALA A 417 -9.84 32.38 16.46
C ALA A 417 -8.64 31.78 17.20
N VAL A 418 -7.44 32.25 16.86
CA VAL A 418 -6.22 31.93 17.57
C VAL A 418 -6.12 32.81 18.83
N TRP A 419 -5.93 32.19 19.99
CA TRP A 419 -5.66 32.88 21.24
C TRP A 419 -4.18 33.27 21.32
N ARG A 420 -3.89 34.47 21.84
CA ARG A 420 -2.51 34.97 21.99
C ARG A 420 -2.33 35.71 23.29
N THR A 421 -1.11 35.65 23.82
CA THR A 421 -0.63 36.53 24.88
C THR A 421 0.85 36.79 24.72
N GLU A 422 1.30 37.92 25.22
CA GLU A 422 2.72 38.25 25.42
C GLU A 422 2.89 38.66 26.88
N LEU A 423 4.01 38.30 27.50
CA LEU A 423 4.27 38.64 28.89
C LEU A 423 5.78 38.71 29.17
N ASP A 424 6.14 39.61 30.08
CA ASP A 424 7.48 39.64 30.66
C ASP A 424 7.61 38.54 31.71
N VAL A 425 8.73 37.84 31.65
CA VAL A 425 9.04 36.67 32.47
C VAL A 425 10.50 36.73 32.92
N THR A 426 10.87 35.94 33.92
CA THR A 426 12.28 35.71 34.24
C THR A 426 12.93 34.79 33.19
N GLU A 427 14.25 34.59 33.29
CA GLU A 427 14.98 33.62 32.46
C GLU A 427 14.61 32.15 32.76
N ALA A 428 13.83 31.87 33.82
CA ALA A 428 13.36 30.53 34.13
C ALA A 428 12.40 29.99 33.04
N PRO A 429 12.40 28.65 32.79
CA PRO A 429 11.48 28.02 31.86
C PRO A 429 10.02 28.34 32.18
N VAL A 430 9.24 28.60 31.13
CA VAL A 430 7.80 28.86 31.24
C VAL A 430 7.01 27.56 31.06
N THR A 431 6.05 27.32 31.97
CA THR A 431 5.05 26.27 31.85
C THR A 431 3.71 26.86 31.46
N PHE A 432 3.18 26.44 30.31
CA PHE A 432 1.81 26.68 29.86
C PHE A 432 0.93 25.48 30.21
N GLU A 433 -0.26 25.74 30.76
CA GLU A 433 -1.25 24.73 31.09
C GLU A 433 -2.65 25.22 30.67
N LEU A 434 -3.31 24.47 29.79
CA LEU A 434 -4.72 24.62 29.43
C LEU A 434 -5.53 23.53 30.11
N THR A 435 -6.58 23.92 30.84
CA THR A 435 -7.58 23.00 31.39
C THR A 435 -8.99 23.34 30.93
N ASP A 436 -9.86 22.34 30.89
CA ASP A 436 -11.29 22.55 30.65
C ASP A 436 -12.00 23.19 31.86
N ALA A 437 -13.31 23.43 31.73
CA ALA A 437 -14.10 24.03 32.81
C ALA A 437 -14.14 23.19 34.10
N SER A 438 -13.87 21.88 34.00
CA SER A 438 -13.79 20.91 35.10
C SER A 438 -12.36 20.73 35.63
N GLU A 439 -11.44 21.61 35.23
CA GLU A 439 -10.01 21.57 35.56
C GLU A 439 -9.26 20.33 35.07
N ARG A 440 -9.80 19.60 34.08
CA ARG A 440 -9.05 18.50 33.44
C ARG A 440 -7.99 19.06 32.49
N PRO A 441 -6.75 18.56 32.52
CA PRO A 441 -5.69 19.02 31.62
C PRO A 441 -6.02 18.66 30.17
N ILE A 442 -5.86 19.64 29.28
CA ILE A 442 -6.07 19.50 27.84
C ILE A 442 -4.73 19.57 27.12
N LEU A 443 -3.92 20.59 27.39
CA LEU A 443 -2.60 20.75 26.79
C LEU A 443 -1.66 21.41 27.79
N THR A 444 -0.49 20.79 27.97
CA THR A 444 0.56 21.30 28.85
C THR A 444 1.90 21.26 28.11
N HIS A 445 2.67 22.33 28.27
CA HIS A 445 4.02 22.42 27.76
C HIS A 445 4.90 23.21 28.73
N THR A 446 6.07 22.67 29.04
CA THR A 446 7.15 23.41 29.69
C THR A 446 8.24 23.62 28.65
N GLU A 447 8.73 24.85 28.53
CA GLU A 447 9.77 25.23 27.58
C GLU A 447 10.96 24.25 27.63
N ASN A 448 11.42 23.83 26.45
CA ASN A 448 12.52 22.87 26.25
C ASN A 448 12.32 21.51 26.94
N THR A 449 11.08 21.11 27.24
CA THR A 449 10.77 19.80 27.85
C THR A 449 9.93 18.95 26.92
N TYR A 450 10.46 17.78 26.56
CA TYR A 450 9.81 16.77 25.72
C TYR A 450 10.01 15.37 26.31
N ASP A 451 9.14 14.42 25.97
CA ASP A 451 9.29 13.00 26.34
C ASP A 451 10.28 12.33 25.39
N LEU A 452 11.58 12.53 25.63
CA LEU A 452 12.67 11.97 24.83
C LEU A 452 13.88 11.56 25.68
N THR A 453 14.73 10.71 25.12
CA THR A 453 16.09 10.50 25.65
C THR A 453 17.02 11.59 25.11
N PRO A 454 17.74 12.34 25.97
CA PRO A 454 18.67 13.36 25.52
C PRO A 454 19.80 12.80 24.65
N ALA A 455 20.26 13.59 23.68
CA ALA A 455 21.37 13.24 22.80
C ALA A 455 22.68 12.97 23.56
N SER A 456 22.85 13.58 24.75
CA SER A 456 24.01 13.36 25.62
C SER A 456 24.12 11.94 26.17
N GLU A 457 23.04 11.16 26.17
CA GLU A 457 23.00 9.78 26.64
C GLU A 457 23.19 8.76 25.50
N GLU A 458 23.52 9.24 24.30
CA GLU A 458 23.53 8.41 23.09
C GLU A 458 24.84 8.46 22.30
N ARG A 459 25.18 7.31 21.70
CA ARG A 459 26.32 7.22 20.79
C ARG A 459 25.88 7.57 19.37
N LEU A 460 26.39 8.70 18.89
CA LEU A 460 26.22 9.19 17.53
C LEU A 460 27.11 8.45 16.52
N GLY A 461 26.64 8.39 15.28
CA GLY A 461 27.41 7.97 14.12
C GLY A 461 27.02 6.59 13.61
N PRO A 462 27.83 6.03 12.71
CA PRO A 462 27.63 4.69 12.19
C PRO A 462 27.54 3.68 13.33
N ARG A 463 26.51 2.84 13.25
CA ARG A 463 26.32 1.67 14.11
C ARG A 463 26.69 0.44 13.29
N ALA A 464 27.45 -0.46 13.92
CA ALA A 464 27.53 -1.80 13.38
C ALA A 464 26.11 -2.35 13.38
N ALA A 465 25.67 -2.94 12.28
CA ALA A 465 24.53 -3.84 12.36
C ALA A 465 24.89 -4.87 13.42
N GLU A 466 24.12 -4.94 14.51
CA GLU A 466 24.16 -6.09 15.40
C GLU A 466 23.67 -7.27 14.58
N VAL A 467 24.60 -7.93 13.89
CA VAL A 467 24.43 -9.30 13.47
C VAL A 467 24.47 -10.07 14.78
N PRO A 468 23.37 -10.75 15.19
CA PRO A 468 23.45 -11.65 16.32
C PRO A 468 24.68 -12.53 16.13
N SER A 469 25.61 -12.52 17.08
CA SER A 469 26.74 -13.44 17.02
C SER A 469 26.16 -14.85 17.03
N ASP A 470 26.54 -15.65 16.04
CA ASP A 470 26.23 -17.07 15.99
C ASP A 470 26.99 -17.79 17.12
N ASP A 471 26.50 -17.64 18.35
CA ASP A 471 26.85 -18.51 19.46
C ASP A 471 25.81 -19.64 19.50
N ASP A 472 26.32 -20.86 19.34
CA ASP A 472 25.76 -22.23 19.39
C ASP A 472 24.45 -22.49 20.18
N ALA A 473 23.39 -21.75 19.89
CA ALA A 473 22.03 -22.14 20.20
C ALA A 473 21.51 -23.04 19.04
N ARG A 474 21.82 -24.34 19.13
CA ARG A 474 21.35 -25.45 18.26
C ARG A 474 21.19 -25.05 16.77
N ALA A 475 22.20 -25.30 15.94
CA ALA A 475 22.25 -25.00 14.49
C ALA A 475 20.92 -24.99 13.69
N ALA A 476 19.98 -25.92 13.97
CA ALA A 476 18.65 -25.93 13.37
C ALA A 476 17.79 -24.68 13.65
N ASP A 477 17.87 -24.10 14.86
CA ASP A 477 17.12 -22.90 15.24
C ASP A 477 17.70 -21.64 14.56
N ALA A 478 19.03 -21.57 14.39
CA ALA A 478 19.67 -20.52 13.61
C ALA A 478 19.26 -20.56 12.12
N ILE A 479 19.21 -21.77 11.52
CA ILE A 479 18.73 -21.95 10.14
C ILE A 479 17.25 -21.54 10.02
N ALA A 480 16.42 -21.93 10.98
CA ALA A 480 15.01 -21.53 11.01
C ALA A 480 14.85 -20.00 11.16
N GLY A 481 15.67 -19.37 12.01
CA GLY A 481 15.72 -17.92 12.16
C GLY A 481 16.08 -17.21 10.85
N ARG A 482 17.09 -17.69 10.12
CA ARG A 482 17.46 -17.14 8.81
C ARG A 482 16.36 -17.28 7.78
N GLY A 483 15.72 -18.44 7.69
CA GLY A 483 14.57 -18.61 6.79
C GLY A 483 13.39 -17.72 7.18
N SER A 484 13.18 -17.46 8.47
CA SER A 484 12.12 -16.56 8.93
C SER A 484 12.39 -15.10 8.55
N ILE A 485 13.67 -14.67 8.54
CA ILE A 485 14.07 -13.37 8.00
C ILE A 485 13.78 -13.33 6.49
N ASP A 486 14.13 -14.38 5.75
CA ASP A 486 13.83 -14.43 4.31
C ASP A 486 12.31 -14.39 4.02
N GLU A 487 11.46 -15.01 4.85
CA GLU A 487 10.00 -14.85 4.78
C GLU A 487 9.57 -13.39 5.01
N LEU A 488 10.10 -12.74 6.06
CA LEU A 488 9.82 -11.33 6.39
C LEU A 488 10.30 -10.37 5.31
N GLU A 489 11.34 -10.73 4.57
CA GLU A 489 11.85 -9.99 3.41
C GLU A 489 11.14 -10.34 2.11
N GLY A 490 10.12 -11.21 2.15
CA GLY A 490 9.33 -11.64 0.99
C GLY A 490 10.03 -12.67 0.10
N ARG A 491 11.27 -13.06 0.42
CA ARG A 491 12.06 -14.10 -0.27
C ARG A 491 11.58 -15.51 0.11
N ARG A 492 10.29 -15.78 -0.09
CA ARG A 492 9.61 -17.04 0.32
C ARG A 492 10.26 -18.29 -0.28
N LEU A 493 10.66 -18.26 -1.55
CA LEU A 493 11.30 -19.41 -2.19
C LEU A 493 12.70 -19.67 -1.60
N THR A 494 13.45 -18.60 -1.29
CA THR A 494 14.74 -18.70 -0.58
C THR A 494 14.54 -19.25 0.83
N ALA A 495 13.54 -18.77 1.57
CA ALA A 495 13.22 -19.28 2.91
C ALA A 495 12.90 -20.78 2.89
N LEU A 496 12.07 -21.23 1.95
CA LEU A 496 11.72 -22.65 1.84
C LEU A 496 12.94 -23.50 1.46
N SER A 497 13.80 -23.03 0.56
CA SER A 497 15.07 -23.68 0.25
C SER A 497 15.97 -23.80 1.50
N THR A 498 16.06 -22.73 2.29
CA THR A 498 16.80 -22.71 3.56
C THR A 498 16.26 -23.74 4.55
N TYR A 499 14.94 -23.85 4.73
CA TYR A 499 14.35 -24.86 5.61
C TYR A 499 14.58 -26.29 5.12
N ARG A 500 14.43 -26.54 3.82
CA ARG A 500 14.64 -27.87 3.22
C ARG A 500 16.08 -28.34 3.37
N ARG A 501 17.05 -27.46 3.13
CA ARG A 501 18.47 -27.75 3.36
C ARG A 501 18.74 -28.03 4.83
N GLY A 502 18.20 -27.22 5.74
CA GLY A 502 18.30 -27.47 7.18
C GLY A 502 17.70 -28.82 7.60
N LEU A 503 16.61 -29.26 6.97
CA LEU A 503 16.00 -30.57 7.22
C LEU A 503 16.84 -31.74 6.67
N ALA A 504 17.72 -31.52 5.69
CA ALA A 504 18.65 -32.55 5.26
C ALA A 504 19.67 -32.88 6.37
N ASP A 505 20.15 -31.85 7.07
CA ASP A 505 21.12 -31.98 8.16
C ASP A 505 20.44 -32.31 9.51
N HIS A 506 19.22 -31.83 9.70
CA HIS A 506 18.44 -31.96 10.93
C HIS A 506 17.00 -32.47 10.64
N PRO A 507 16.83 -33.71 10.14
CA PRO A 507 15.54 -34.25 9.65
C PRO A 507 14.44 -34.37 10.71
N HIS A 508 14.79 -34.09 11.96
CA HIS A 508 13.98 -34.30 13.14
C HIS A 508 13.76 -33.02 13.94
N SER A 509 14.24 -31.88 13.45
CA SER A 509 14.02 -30.58 14.09
C SER A 509 12.54 -30.17 14.01
N LEU A 510 11.90 -30.00 15.17
CA LEU A 510 10.52 -29.54 15.25
C LEU A 510 10.35 -28.15 14.60
N THR A 511 11.28 -27.22 14.88
CA THR A 511 11.26 -25.85 14.36
C THR A 511 11.30 -25.84 12.82
N LEU A 512 12.19 -26.63 12.22
CA LEU A 512 12.33 -26.71 10.76
C LEU A 512 11.18 -27.45 10.10
N LEU A 513 10.69 -28.54 10.70
CA LEU A 513 9.52 -29.28 10.19
C LEU A 513 8.28 -28.38 10.14
N LYS A 514 8.05 -27.63 11.23
CA LYS A 514 6.94 -26.67 11.32
C LYS A 514 7.09 -25.56 10.28
N ALA A 515 8.28 -24.96 10.16
CA ALA A 515 8.52 -23.86 9.23
C ALA A 515 8.40 -24.28 7.76
N ALA A 516 8.99 -25.41 7.38
CA ALA A 516 8.87 -25.98 6.04
C ALA A 516 7.43 -26.35 5.71
N GLY A 517 6.73 -27.03 6.64
CA GLY A 517 5.33 -27.42 6.49
C GLY A 517 4.41 -26.22 6.26
N ARG A 518 4.48 -25.21 7.13
CA ARG A 518 3.70 -23.97 7.01
C ARG A 518 3.96 -23.26 5.67
N LEU A 519 5.22 -23.02 5.33
CA LEU A 519 5.56 -22.26 4.13
C LEU A 519 5.22 -23.03 2.84
N ALA A 520 5.41 -24.35 2.83
CA ALA A 520 4.99 -25.18 1.70
C ALA A 520 3.47 -25.21 1.51
N PHE A 521 2.70 -25.19 2.61
CA PHE A 521 1.25 -25.03 2.54
C PHE A 521 0.90 -23.66 1.95
N ALA A 522 1.49 -22.57 2.47
CA ALA A 522 1.26 -21.21 1.97
C ALA A 522 1.57 -21.08 0.46
N LEU A 523 2.66 -21.70 -0.01
CA LEU A 523 3.04 -21.74 -1.42
C LEU A 523 2.19 -22.71 -2.26
N GLY A 524 1.26 -23.45 -1.67
CA GLY A 524 0.39 -24.37 -2.40
C GLY A 524 1.09 -25.60 -2.97
N TRP A 525 2.23 -26.04 -2.40
CA TRP A 525 2.98 -27.18 -2.91
C TRP A 525 2.16 -28.48 -2.86
N SER A 526 1.97 -29.11 -4.02
CA SER A 526 1.22 -30.37 -4.13
C SER A 526 2.11 -31.60 -3.98
N ASP A 527 1.53 -32.71 -3.51
CA ASP A 527 2.11 -34.04 -3.62
C ASP A 527 1.49 -34.81 -4.80
N ALA A 528 1.64 -36.14 -4.83
CA ALA A 528 1.06 -37.00 -5.89
C ALA A 528 -0.47 -36.89 -6.02
N SER A 529 -1.20 -36.39 -5.00
CA SER A 529 -2.63 -36.10 -5.10
C SER A 529 -2.94 -34.91 -6.03
N GLY A 530 -1.96 -34.05 -6.27
CA GLY A 530 -2.11 -32.82 -7.04
C GLY A 530 -2.88 -31.70 -6.35
N ALA A 531 -3.28 -31.87 -5.09
CA ALA A 531 -3.96 -30.84 -4.29
C ALA A 531 -2.96 -29.81 -3.75
N ALA A 532 -3.34 -28.52 -3.82
CA ALA A 532 -2.50 -27.43 -3.35
C ALA A 532 -2.24 -27.56 -1.84
N GLY A 533 -0.98 -27.44 -1.43
CA GLY A 533 -0.54 -27.53 -0.03
C GLY A 533 -0.42 -28.96 0.52
N ALA A 534 -0.76 -30.00 -0.25
CA ALA A 534 -0.70 -31.39 0.20
C ALA A 534 0.72 -31.86 0.60
N ALA A 535 1.76 -31.32 -0.02
CA ALA A 535 3.15 -31.66 0.30
C ALA A 535 3.53 -31.28 1.75
N ALA A 536 2.89 -30.26 2.31
CA ALA A 536 3.12 -29.81 3.68
C ALA A 536 2.81 -30.90 4.73
N ARG A 537 1.85 -31.78 4.42
CA ARG A 537 1.33 -32.80 5.34
C ARG A 537 2.45 -33.67 5.90
N SER A 538 3.40 -34.11 5.09
CA SER A 538 4.48 -35.00 5.54
C SER A 538 5.35 -34.37 6.63
N TRP A 539 5.69 -33.07 6.51
CA TRP A 539 6.45 -32.36 7.53
C TRP A 539 5.61 -32.08 8.78
N LEU A 540 4.34 -31.70 8.60
CA LEU A 540 3.43 -31.35 9.70
C LEU A 540 2.99 -32.57 10.52
N GLU A 541 2.78 -33.73 9.91
CA GLU A 541 2.53 -34.99 10.61
C GLU A 541 3.73 -35.38 11.49
N GLN A 542 4.95 -35.25 10.97
CA GLN A 542 6.17 -35.49 11.74
C GLN A 542 6.32 -34.49 12.89
N ALA A 543 6.06 -33.20 12.66
CA ALA A 543 6.08 -32.19 13.71
C ALA A 543 5.04 -32.49 14.80
N SER A 544 3.80 -32.83 14.40
CA SER A 544 2.71 -33.14 15.34
C SER A 544 2.97 -34.40 16.16
N ALA A 545 3.64 -35.40 15.57
CA ALA A 545 4.01 -36.62 16.30
C ALA A 545 5.06 -36.35 17.39
N ARG A 546 5.91 -35.33 17.23
CA ARG A 546 6.91 -34.93 18.22
C ARG A 546 6.33 -34.06 19.32
N ASN A 547 5.46 -33.13 18.96
CA ASN A 547 4.80 -32.26 19.92
C ASN A 547 3.31 -32.19 19.64
N THR A 548 2.56 -33.03 20.35
CA THR A 548 1.11 -33.11 20.21
C THR A 548 0.40 -31.91 20.83
N THR A 549 1.06 -31.00 21.55
CA THR A 549 0.43 -29.80 22.13
C THR A 549 0.76 -28.52 21.36
N ASP A 550 1.56 -28.58 20.28
CA ASP A 550 1.84 -27.43 19.42
C ASP A 550 0.62 -27.09 18.56
N PHE A 551 -0.09 -26.03 18.95
CA PHE A 551 -1.36 -25.64 18.33
C PHE A 551 -1.18 -25.06 16.91
N GLU A 552 -0.03 -24.43 16.62
CA GLU A 552 0.30 -23.95 15.27
C GLU A 552 0.43 -25.14 14.31
N THR A 553 1.20 -26.15 14.67
CA THR A 553 1.34 -27.39 13.88
C THR A 553 0.00 -28.07 13.71
N ARG A 554 -0.83 -28.16 14.77
CA ARG A 554 -2.18 -28.74 14.64
C ARG A 554 -3.04 -27.96 13.66
N TYR A 555 -3.05 -26.63 13.74
CA TYR A 555 -3.81 -25.79 12.82
C TYR A 555 -3.39 -26.03 11.36
N TYR A 556 -2.10 -25.90 11.03
CA TYR A 556 -1.61 -26.10 9.66
C TYR A 556 -1.76 -27.56 9.18
N LEU A 557 -1.65 -28.55 10.07
CA LEU A 557 -1.92 -29.94 9.71
C LEU A 557 -3.41 -30.15 9.37
N GLY A 558 -4.32 -29.51 10.12
CA GLY A 558 -5.74 -29.47 9.78
C GLY A 558 -5.98 -28.92 8.38
N LEU A 559 -5.32 -27.81 8.02
CA LEU A 559 -5.39 -27.23 6.67
C LEU A 559 -4.90 -28.22 5.60
N ALA A 560 -3.72 -28.82 5.79
CA ALA A 560 -3.13 -29.76 4.84
C ALA A 560 -3.99 -31.03 4.66
N LEU A 561 -4.64 -31.52 5.72
CA LEU A 561 -5.58 -32.64 5.65
C LEU A 561 -6.87 -32.27 4.93
N ALA A 562 -7.42 -31.07 5.18
CA ALA A 562 -8.60 -30.58 4.49
C ALA A 562 -8.35 -30.44 2.98
N ALA A 563 -7.17 -29.95 2.58
CA ALA A 563 -6.79 -29.76 1.18
C ALA A 563 -6.79 -31.07 0.35
N VAL A 564 -6.50 -32.22 0.97
CA VAL A 564 -6.56 -33.54 0.32
C VAL A 564 -7.90 -34.26 0.51
N GLY A 565 -8.95 -33.55 0.94
CA GLY A 565 -10.29 -34.11 1.13
C GLY A 565 -10.47 -34.96 2.38
N ARG A 566 -9.52 -34.94 3.33
CA ARG A 566 -9.60 -35.67 4.61
C ARG A 566 -10.26 -34.82 5.71
N GLY A 567 -11.45 -34.27 5.43
CA GLY A 567 -12.16 -33.33 6.31
C GLY A 567 -12.42 -33.87 7.73
N ARG A 568 -12.72 -35.17 7.87
CA ARG A 568 -12.91 -35.82 9.19
C ARG A 568 -11.65 -35.80 10.04
N ASP A 569 -10.48 -36.02 9.43
CA ASP A 569 -9.21 -36.00 10.15
C ASP A 569 -8.80 -34.54 10.46
N ALA A 570 -9.02 -33.63 9.51
CA ALA A 570 -8.80 -32.20 9.70
C ALA A 570 -9.59 -31.62 10.88
N ARG A 571 -10.86 -32.03 11.04
CA ARG A 571 -11.74 -31.60 12.13
C ARG A 571 -11.12 -31.82 13.51
N VAL A 572 -10.52 -33.00 13.76
CA VAL A 572 -9.88 -33.32 15.05
C VAL A 572 -8.72 -32.36 15.36
N HIS A 573 -7.99 -31.93 14.33
CA HIS A 573 -6.89 -30.98 14.48
C HIS A 573 -7.40 -29.56 14.75
N PHE A 574 -8.46 -29.12 14.07
CA PHE A 574 -9.07 -27.81 14.33
C PHE A 574 -9.74 -27.74 15.71
N GLU A 575 -10.45 -28.79 16.15
CA GLU A 575 -11.05 -28.89 17.49
C GLU A 575 -10.01 -28.83 18.63
N ALA A 576 -8.79 -29.28 18.34
CA ALA A 576 -7.68 -29.17 19.28
C ALA A 576 -7.04 -27.76 19.24
N ALA A 577 -6.90 -27.17 18.05
CA ALA A 577 -6.36 -25.83 17.87
C ALA A 577 -7.27 -24.74 18.46
N GLU A 578 -8.60 -24.87 18.34
CA GLU A 578 -9.55 -23.84 18.78
C GLU A 578 -9.54 -23.54 20.30
N ARG A 579 -8.91 -24.42 21.08
CA ARG A 579 -8.76 -24.31 22.53
C ARG A 579 -7.71 -23.27 22.93
N PHE A 580 -6.90 -22.79 21.99
CA PHE A 580 -5.82 -21.84 22.24
C PHE A 580 -6.12 -20.50 21.61
N ARG A 581 -5.98 -19.41 22.37
CA ARG A 581 -6.31 -18.04 21.94
C ARG A 581 -5.72 -17.68 20.57
N ALA A 582 -4.46 -18.01 20.33
CA ALA A 582 -3.75 -17.66 19.08
C ALA A 582 -4.28 -18.36 17.82
N THR A 583 -4.94 -19.53 17.94
CA THR A 583 -5.51 -20.25 16.80
C THR A 583 -7.02 -20.44 16.88
N ARG A 584 -7.66 -19.86 17.90
CA ARG A 584 -9.08 -20.02 18.18
C ARG A 584 -9.97 -19.58 17.04
N VAL A 585 -9.84 -18.31 16.65
CA VAL A 585 -10.61 -17.72 15.55
C VAL A 585 -10.39 -18.46 14.22
N PRO A 586 -9.13 -18.65 13.73
CA PRO A 586 -8.94 -19.35 12.47
C PRO A 586 -9.42 -20.81 12.52
N ALA A 587 -9.23 -21.55 13.61
CA ALA A 587 -9.71 -22.92 13.72
C ALA A 587 -11.25 -23.01 13.72
N LEU A 588 -11.94 -22.14 14.47
CA LEU A 588 -13.40 -22.04 14.47
C LEU A 588 -13.94 -21.72 13.07
N LEU A 589 -13.25 -20.83 12.33
CA LEU A 589 -13.64 -20.47 10.97
C LEU A 589 -13.59 -21.70 10.04
N HIS A 590 -12.55 -22.54 10.14
CA HIS A 590 -12.49 -23.79 9.37
C HIS A 590 -13.49 -24.84 9.84
N LEU A 591 -13.79 -24.93 11.13
CA LEU A 591 -14.87 -25.79 11.62
C LEU A 591 -16.24 -25.35 11.08
N ALA A 592 -16.47 -24.04 10.94
CA ALA A 592 -17.65 -23.48 10.30
C ALA A 592 -17.71 -23.84 8.81
N LYS A 593 -16.63 -23.59 8.06
CA LYS A 593 -16.50 -23.94 6.63
C LYS A 593 -16.74 -25.44 6.39
N LEU A 594 -16.10 -26.32 7.17
CA LEU A 594 -16.29 -27.77 7.08
C LEU A 594 -17.74 -28.16 7.34
N SER A 595 -18.34 -27.69 8.43
CA SER A 595 -19.72 -28.03 8.78
C SER A 595 -20.72 -27.50 7.75
N ALA A 596 -20.50 -26.30 7.21
CA ALA A 596 -21.33 -25.75 6.12
C ALA A 596 -21.21 -26.59 4.84
N SER A 597 -20.00 -27.00 4.46
CA SER A 597 -19.79 -27.86 3.28
C SER A 597 -20.46 -29.23 3.41
N GLU A 598 -20.62 -29.74 4.64
CA GLU A 598 -21.34 -30.97 4.99
C GLU A 598 -22.86 -30.76 5.13
N GLN A 599 -23.37 -29.55 4.83
CA GLN A 599 -24.76 -29.13 4.99
C GLN A 599 -25.27 -29.09 6.44
N ASP A 600 -24.37 -29.09 7.44
CA ASP A 600 -24.67 -28.84 8.84
C ASP A 600 -24.56 -27.35 9.17
N LEU A 601 -25.46 -26.56 8.58
CA LEU A 601 -25.55 -25.12 8.78
C LEU A 601 -25.77 -24.71 10.26
N PRO A 602 -26.56 -25.45 11.08
CA PRO A 602 -26.67 -25.13 12.51
C PRO A 602 -25.33 -25.19 13.26
N SER A 603 -24.48 -26.17 12.98
CA SER A 603 -23.15 -26.25 13.59
C SER A 603 -22.22 -25.15 13.07
N ALA A 604 -22.28 -24.84 11.77
CA ALA A 604 -21.54 -23.72 11.19
C ALA A 604 -21.91 -22.39 11.87
N LEU A 605 -23.21 -22.11 12.04
CA LEU A 605 -23.68 -20.90 12.70
C LEU A 605 -23.23 -20.81 14.16
N ARG A 606 -23.20 -21.93 14.90
CA ARG A 606 -22.69 -21.93 16.29
C ARG A 606 -21.21 -21.56 16.35
N ALA A 607 -20.39 -22.10 15.46
CA ALA A 607 -18.96 -21.79 15.40
C ALA A 607 -18.73 -20.30 15.04
N LEU A 608 -19.46 -19.76 14.07
CA LEU A 608 -19.37 -18.35 13.68
C LEU A 608 -19.81 -17.40 14.81
N LYS A 609 -20.93 -17.70 15.49
CA LYS A 609 -21.38 -16.93 16.65
C LYS A 609 -20.37 -16.96 17.80
N ALA A 610 -19.64 -18.06 17.98
CA ALA A 610 -18.55 -18.11 18.96
C ALA A 610 -17.41 -17.15 18.60
N ILE A 611 -17.05 -17.03 17.30
CA ILE A 611 -16.09 -16.03 16.83
C ILE A 611 -16.61 -14.62 17.10
N SER A 612 -17.86 -14.32 16.78
CA SER A 612 -18.43 -12.98 17.02
C SER A 612 -18.49 -12.62 18.52
N ALA A 613 -18.67 -13.60 19.40
CA ALA A 613 -18.61 -13.38 20.84
C ALA A 613 -17.18 -13.09 21.32
N ASP A 614 -16.19 -13.82 20.81
CA ASP A 614 -14.77 -13.68 21.19
C ASP A 614 -14.10 -12.47 20.51
N SER A 615 -14.59 -12.07 19.33
CA SER A 615 -14.04 -11.01 18.47
C SER A 615 -15.16 -10.24 17.78
N PRO A 616 -15.88 -9.34 18.49
CA PRO A 616 -17.06 -8.64 17.96
C PRO A 616 -16.82 -7.79 16.72
N ARG A 617 -15.56 -7.39 16.46
CA ARG A 617 -15.17 -6.61 15.27
C ARG A 617 -14.73 -7.47 14.08
N HIS A 618 -14.95 -8.78 14.11
CA HIS A 618 -14.52 -9.69 13.05
C HIS A 618 -15.50 -9.69 11.86
N ALA A 619 -15.30 -8.76 10.91
CA ALA A 619 -16.23 -8.53 9.79
C ALA A 619 -16.49 -9.75 8.88
N LEU A 620 -15.46 -10.57 8.60
CA LEU A 620 -15.64 -11.77 7.76
C LEU A 620 -16.58 -12.79 8.42
N ALA A 621 -16.32 -13.18 9.67
CA ALA A 621 -17.20 -14.07 10.44
C ALA A 621 -18.64 -13.52 10.52
N CYS A 622 -18.80 -12.22 10.77
CA CYS A 622 -20.12 -11.56 10.73
C CYS A 622 -20.82 -11.78 9.39
N THR A 623 -20.13 -11.56 8.27
CA THR A 623 -20.69 -11.74 6.93
C THR A 623 -21.04 -13.21 6.64
N LEU A 624 -20.21 -14.15 7.10
CA LEU A 624 -20.50 -15.59 6.98
C LEU A 624 -21.69 -16.02 7.86
N GLU A 625 -21.97 -15.34 8.97
CA GLU A 625 -23.20 -15.55 9.73
C GLU A 625 -24.42 -15.16 8.91
N VAL A 626 -24.40 -14.00 8.23
CA VAL A 626 -25.48 -13.57 7.33
C VAL A 626 -25.75 -14.64 6.27
N MET A 627 -24.69 -15.11 5.62
CA MET A 627 -24.76 -16.17 4.62
C MET A 627 -25.35 -17.47 5.19
N THR A 628 -24.92 -17.87 6.39
CA THR A 628 -25.41 -19.10 7.04
C THR A 628 -26.87 -18.98 7.48
N LEU A 629 -27.27 -17.82 8.01
CA LEU A 629 -28.66 -17.51 8.38
C LEU A 629 -29.59 -17.53 7.16
N ARG A 630 -29.14 -16.96 6.02
CA ARG A 630 -29.87 -17.06 4.75
C ARG A 630 -30.02 -18.52 4.30
N GLY A 631 -28.95 -19.31 4.36
CA GLY A 631 -28.99 -20.75 4.05
C GLY A 631 -29.97 -21.54 4.94
N LEU A 632 -30.10 -21.14 6.21
CA LEU A 632 -31.09 -21.67 7.17
C LEU A 632 -32.51 -21.14 6.95
N ARG A 633 -32.72 -20.25 5.97
CA ARG A 633 -33.98 -19.53 5.70
C ARG A 633 -34.46 -18.66 6.87
N GLN A 634 -33.52 -18.16 7.68
CA GLN A 634 -33.77 -17.22 8.78
C GLN A 634 -33.55 -15.78 8.30
N GLU A 635 -34.38 -15.33 7.35
CA GLU A 635 -34.11 -14.07 6.63
C GLU A 635 -34.20 -12.81 7.51
N THR A 636 -35.08 -12.78 8.52
CA THR A 636 -35.19 -11.65 9.44
C THR A 636 -33.88 -11.45 10.21
N ASP A 637 -33.38 -12.53 10.81
CA ASP A 637 -32.12 -12.55 11.55
C ASP A 637 -30.94 -12.22 10.62
N ALA A 638 -30.95 -12.72 9.38
CA ALA A 638 -29.93 -12.42 8.39
C ALA A 638 -29.89 -10.92 8.04
N ARG A 639 -31.06 -10.27 7.86
CA ARG A 639 -31.15 -8.83 7.57
C ARG A 639 -30.75 -7.97 8.75
N GLU A 640 -31.09 -8.37 9.98
CA GLU A 640 -30.63 -7.68 11.19
C GLU A 640 -29.11 -7.78 11.30
N ARG A 641 -28.57 -9.00 11.17
CA ARG A 641 -27.12 -9.23 11.24
C ARG A 641 -26.36 -8.50 10.15
N ALA A 642 -26.91 -8.40 8.94
CA ALA A 642 -26.28 -7.67 7.84
C ALA A 642 -26.07 -6.18 8.16
N ARG A 643 -26.99 -5.55 8.91
CA ARG A 643 -26.82 -4.15 9.36
C ARG A 643 -25.68 -4.00 10.35
N ASP A 644 -25.52 -4.95 11.27
CA ASP A 644 -24.38 -4.97 12.18
C ASP A 644 -23.06 -5.11 11.40
N CYS A 645 -23.03 -6.03 10.43
CA CYS A 645 -21.83 -6.26 9.63
C CYS A 645 -21.46 -5.06 8.77
N GLU A 646 -22.44 -4.30 8.25
CA GLU A 646 -22.21 -3.08 7.48
C GLU A 646 -21.54 -1.98 8.33
N ALA A 647 -21.93 -1.86 9.60
CA ALA A 647 -21.26 -0.97 10.54
C ALA A 647 -19.82 -1.40 10.86
N LEU A 648 -19.52 -2.71 10.78
CA LEU A 648 -18.17 -3.24 10.98
C LEU A 648 -17.29 -3.08 9.75
N ASP A 649 -17.82 -3.34 8.55
CA ASP A 649 -17.13 -3.16 7.29
C ASP A 649 -18.08 -2.72 6.16
N PRO A 650 -18.23 -1.39 5.95
CA PRO A 650 -19.10 -0.87 4.91
C PRO A 650 -18.52 -1.08 3.49
N THR A 651 -17.27 -1.53 3.39
CA THR A 651 -16.58 -1.80 2.12
C THR A 651 -16.59 -3.27 1.73
N SER A 652 -17.32 -4.14 2.46
CA SER A 652 -17.36 -5.59 2.21
C SER A 652 -18.19 -5.94 0.97
N THR A 653 -17.53 -6.37 -0.10
CA THR A 653 -18.21 -6.82 -1.34
C THR A 653 -19.02 -8.10 -1.14
N LEU A 654 -18.56 -9.02 -0.27
CA LEU A 654 -19.32 -10.22 0.09
C LEU A 654 -20.63 -9.87 0.81
N LEU A 655 -20.59 -8.92 1.75
CA LEU A 655 -21.79 -8.49 2.47
C LEU A 655 -22.79 -7.80 1.54
N ARG A 656 -22.32 -6.94 0.64
CA ARG A 656 -23.14 -6.29 -0.39
C ARG A 656 -23.86 -7.33 -1.26
N HIS A 657 -23.16 -8.38 -1.68
CA HIS A 657 -23.78 -9.47 -2.44
C HIS A 657 -24.81 -10.26 -1.62
N GLU A 658 -24.51 -10.61 -0.37
CA GLU A 658 -25.47 -11.30 0.51
C GLU A 658 -26.74 -10.46 0.76
N ARG A 659 -26.62 -9.14 0.86
CA ARG A 659 -27.77 -8.24 0.96
C ARG A 659 -28.63 -8.24 -0.30
N VAL A 660 -28.02 -8.28 -1.48
CA VAL A 660 -28.76 -8.45 -2.74
C VAL A 660 -29.52 -9.78 -2.77
N LEU A 661 -28.92 -10.86 -2.28
CA LEU A 661 -29.60 -12.15 -2.15
C LEU A 661 -30.74 -12.13 -1.11
N LEU A 662 -30.71 -11.19 -0.15
CA LEU A 662 -31.79 -10.93 0.82
C LEU A 662 -32.86 -9.95 0.32
N GLY A 663 -32.70 -9.41 -0.90
CA GLY A 663 -33.68 -8.58 -1.59
C GLY A 663 -33.30 -7.10 -1.76
N ASP A 664 -32.11 -6.68 -1.33
CA ASP A 664 -31.66 -5.29 -1.55
C ASP A 664 -31.34 -5.05 -3.04
N ALA A 665 -31.66 -3.85 -3.55
CA ALA A 665 -31.32 -3.46 -4.90
C ALA A 665 -30.01 -2.66 -4.92
N GLU A 666 -28.97 -3.18 -5.56
CA GLU A 666 -27.66 -2.53 -5.57
C GLU A 666 -26.97 -2.55 -6.94
N ALA A 667 -27.28 -1.58 -7.81
CA ALA A 667 -26.69 -1.49 -9.15
C ALA A 667 -25.15 -1.29 -9.12
N ALA A 668 -24.66 -0.51 -8.16
CA ALA A 668 -23.23 -0.19 -8.01
C ALA A 668 -22.35 -1.42 -7.69
N LEU A 669 -22.92 -2.49 -7.13
CA LEU A 669 -22.20 -3.75 -6.91
C LEU A 669 -21.78 -4.37 -8.23
N TRP A 670 -22.65 -4.35 -9.24
CA TRP A 670 -22.39 -4.99 -10.53
C TRP A 670 -21.37 -4.22 -11.36
N GLU A 671 -21.34 -2.90 -11.27
CA GLU A 671 -20.25 -2.09 -11.83
C GLU A 671 -18.93 -2.39 -11.12
N HIS A 672 -18.93 -2.47 -9.79
CA HIS A 672 -17.73 -2.82 -9.02
C HIS A 672 -17.17 -4.21 -9.44
N LEU A 673 -18.02 -5.22 -9.55
CA LEU A 673 -17.62 -6.57 -9.98
C LEU A 673 -17.28 -6.67 -11.48
N GLY A 674 -17.94 -5.88 -12.34
CA GLY A 674 -17.70 -5.85 -13.78
C GLY A 674 -16.34 -5.25 -14.17
N ALA A 675 -15.74 -4.47 -13.29
CA ALA A 675 -14.44 -3.85 -13.52
C ALA A 675 -13.28 -4.86 -13.52
N ASP A 676 -13.39 -6.00 -12.81
CA ASP A 676 -12.34 -7.01 -12.74
C ASP A 676 -12.88 -8.40 -12.39
N ALA A 677 -12.52 -9.40 -13.20
CA ALA A 677 -12.81 -10.82 -12.97
C ALA A 677 -12.31 -11.32 -11.60
N GLU A 678 -11.19 -10.79 -11.10
CA GLU A 678 -10.62 -11.18 -9.81
C GLU A 678 -11.57 -10.86 -8.65
N ARG A 679 -12.31 -9.75 -8.70
CA ARG A 679 -13.31 -9.39 -7.69
C ARG A 679 -14.46 -10.40 -7.63
N VAL A 680 -14.84 -10.96 -8.78
CA VAL A 680 -15.86 -12.02 -8.85
C VAL A 680 -15.29 -13.32 -8.25
N LEU A 681 -14.06 -13.67 -8.60
CA LEU A 681 -13.41 -14.88 -8.07
C LEU A 681 -13.19 -14.81 -6.55
N ASP A 682 -12.91 -13.63 -5.99
CA ASP A 682 -12.80 -13.45 -4.53
C ASP A 682 -14.10 -13.80 -3.80
N LEU A 683 -15.26 -13.40 -4.34
CA LEU A 683 -16.57 -13.80 -3.79
C LEU A 683 -16.81 -15.29 -3.96
N VAL A 684 -16.47 -15.84 -5.13
CA VAL A 684 -16.62 -17.27 -5.42
C VAL A 684 -15.83 -18.12 -4.42
N GLU A 685 -14.61 -17.74 -4.02
CA GLU A 685 -13.84 -18.48 -3.00
C GLU A 685 -14.59 -18.64 -1.68
N HIS A 686 -15.29 -17.59 -1.23
CA HIS A 686 -16.10 -17.66 -0.02
C HIS A 686 -17.27 -18.65 -0.17
N TYR A 687 -18.00 -18.58 -1.29
CA TYR A 687 -19.09 -19.51 -1.57
C TYR A 687 -18.62 -20.96 -1.70
N LEU A 688 -17.51 -21.20 -2.38
CA LEU A 688 -16.92 -22.54 -2.50
C LEU A 688 -16.49 -23.08 -1.13
N SER A 689 -15.88 -22.25 -0.28
CA SER A 689 -15.42 -22.66 1.06
C SER A 689 -16.57 -23.06 2.00
N MET A 690 -17.78 -22.54 1.75
CA MET A 690 -18.99 -22.85 2.51
C MET A 690 -19.87 -23.92 1.84
N GLY A 691 -19.46 -24.46 0.68
CA GLY A 691 -20.24 -25.44 -0.09
C GLY A 691 -21.47 -24.86 -0.80
N ALA A 692 -21.57 -23.54 -0.93
CA ALA A 692 -22.69 -22.83 -1.55
C ALA A 692 -22.52 -22.72 -3.08
N TYR A 693 -22.42 -23.86 -3.76
CA TYR A 693 -22.13 -23.95 -5.19
C TYR A 693 -23.19 -23.27 -6.09
N GLN A 694 -24.46 -23.20 -5.66
CA GLN A 694 -25.53 -22.52 -6.39
C GLN A 694 -25.29 -21.00 -6.45
N ASP A 695 -24.92 -20.39 -5.32
CA ASP A 695 -24.64 -18.95 -5.25
C ASP A 695 -23.36 -18.61 -6.03
N ALA A 696 -22.33 -19.45 -5.94
CA ALA A 696 -21.11 -19.32 -6.75
C ALA A 696 -21.43 -19.39 -8.26
N LEU A 697 -22.28 -20.34 -8.68
CA LEU A 697 -22.68 -20.47 -10.08
C LEU A 697 -23.44 -19.23 -10.55
N ALA A 698 -24.34 -18.68 -9.74
CA ALA A 698 -25.10 -17.48 -10.08
C ALA A 698 -24.20 -16.26 -10.36
N LEU A 699 -23.11 -16.10 -9.60
CA LEU A 699 -22.08 -15.08 -9.87
C LEU A 699 -21.35 -15.37 -11.19
N LEU A 700 -20.91 -16.61 -11.41
CA LEU A 700 -20.13 -17.00 -12.59
C LEU A 700 -20.95 -16.99 -13.90
N ASP A 701 -22.26 -17.21 -13.81
CA ASP A 701 -23.21 -17.15 -14.93
C ASP A 701 -23.62 -15.72 -15.30
N ARG A 702 -23.35 -14.74 -14.43
CA ARG A 702 -23.83 -13.38 -14.60
C ARG A 702 -23.12 -12.67 -15.76
N GLU A 703 -23.90 -11.90 -16.52
CA GLU A 703 -23.38 -10.87 -17.41
C GLU A 703 -23.10 -9.57 -16.62
N TYR A 704 -21.89 -9.04 -16.77
CA TYR A 704 -21.43 -7.86 -16.06
C TYR A 704 -21.39 -6.64 -16.98
N PRO A 705 -21.71 -5.43 -16.46
CA PRO A 705 -21.61 -4.21 -17.24
C PRO A 705 -20.14 -3.90 -17.59
N ALA A 706 -19.94 -3.26 -18.75
CA ALA A 706 -18.62 -2.75 -19.13
C ALA A 706 -18.23 -1.57 -18.22
N VAL A 707 -16.97 -1.56 -17.78
CA VAL A 707 -16.40 -0.49 -16.94
C VAL A 707 -15.13 0.02 -17.59
N GLU A 708 -15.07 1.32 -17.75
CA GLU A 708 -13.96 2.03 -18.38
C GLU A 708 -12.98 2.61 -17.35
N TYR A 709 -11.80 2.98 -17.83
CA TYR A 709 -10.85 3.79 -17.07
C TYR A 709 -11.48 5.14 -16.68
N PRO A 710 -11.27 5.65 -15.45
CA PRO A 710 -10.37 5.14 -14.40
C PRO A 710 -10.99 4.17 -13.40
N ALA A 711 -12.29 3.87 -13.47
CA ALA A 711 -12.95 2.97 -12.51
C ALA A 711 -12.51 1.50 -12.65
N ARG A 712 -11.92 1.15 -13.81
CA ARG A 712 -11.20 -0.10 -14.08
C ARG A 712 -9.70 0.15 -14.13
N GLU A 713 -8.91 -0.68 -13.44
CA GLU A 713 -7.46 -0.55 -13.50
C GLU A 713 -6.89 -1.02 -14.85
N PRO A 714 -5.79 -0.40 -15.33
CA PRO A 714 -5.06 -0.87 -16.49
C PRO A 714 -4.58 -2.33 -16.33
N GLY A 715 -4.93 -3.18 -17.30
CA GLY A 715 -4.62 -4.61 -17.27
C GLY A 715 -5.64 -5.49 -16.53
N ALA A 716 -6.70 -4.95 -15.93
CA ALA A 716 -7.80 -5.77 -15.41
C ALA A 716 -8.55 -6.47 -16.56
N VAL A 717 -8.99 -7.71 -16.35
CA VAL A 717 -9.77 -8.48 -17.32
C VAL A 717 -11.24 -8.44 -16.93
N ALA A 718 -12.14 -8.11 -17.86
CA ALA A 718 -13.58 -8.13 -17.58
C ALA A 718 -14.05 -9.58 -17.32
N PRO A 719 -15.03 -9.82 -16.44
CA PRO A 719 -15.47 -11.18 -16.10
C PRO A 719 -15.83 -12.06 -17.32
N GLY A 720 -16.52 -11.50 -18.32
CA GLY A 720 -16.92 -12.24 -19.54
C GLY A 720 -15.77 -12.60 -20.50
N ASP A 721 -14.63 -11.92 -20.35
CA ASP A 721 -13.42 -12.15 -21.15
C ASP A 721 -12.40 -13.05 -20.44
N SER A 722 -12.62 -13.35 -19.16
CA SER A 722 -11.69 -14.14 -18.35
C SER A 722 -11.84 -15.64 -18.60
N PRO A 723 -10.78 -16.36 -19.03
CA PRO A 723 -10.82 -17.81 -19.12
C PRO A 723 -10.98 -18.45 -17.73
N LEU A 724 -10.49 -17.81 -16.66
CA LEU A 724 -10.65 -18.34 -15.30
C LEU A 724 -12.12 -18.36 -14.87
N ILE A 725 -12.89 -17.30 -15.14
CA ILE A 725 -14.34 -17.29 -14.83
C ILE A 725 -15.03 -18.48 -15.50
N ALA A 726 -14.73 -18.75 -16.77
CA ALA A 726 -15.29 -19.89 -17.49
C ALA A 726 -14.85 -21.24 -16.89
N TYR A 727 -13.56 -21.44 -16.56
CA TYR A 727 -13.13 -22.68 -15.92
C TYR A 727 -13.74 -22.88 -14.53
N TYR A 728 -13.83 -21.84 -13.71
CA TYR A 728 -14.51 -21.91 -12.40
C TYR A 728 -15.98 -22.27 -12.60
N ARG A 729 -16.65 -21.70 -13.60
CA ARG A 729 -18.03 -22.04 -13.93
C ARG A 729 -18.21 -23.50 -14.30
N GLY A 730 -17.35 -24.02 -15.18
CA GLY A 730 -17.34 -25.44 -15.54
C GLY A 730 -17.13 -26.33 -14.32
N PHE A 731 -16.14 -26.02 -13.48
CA PHE A 731 -15.87 -26.74 -12.23
C PHE A 731 -17.06 -26.75 -11.27
N VAL A 732 -17.72 -25.60 -11.07
CA VAL A 732 -18.90 -25.51 -10.20
C VAL A 732 -20.08 -26.30 -10.77
N ARG A 733 -20.30 -26.26 -12.09
CA ARG A 733 -21.34 -27.08 -12.73
C ARG A 733 -21.06 -28.57 -12.57
N GLU A 734 -19.81 -29.01 -12.70
CA GLU A 734 -19.40 -30.40 -12.43
C GLU A 734 -19.72 -30.79 -10.97
N ARG A 735 -19.43 -29.91 -10.00
CA ARG A 735 -19.76 -30.14 -8.57
C ARG A 735 -21.25 -30.25 -8.30
N LEU A 736 -22.07 -29.59 -9.11
CA LEU A 736 -23.53 -29.69 -9.08
C LEU A 736 -24.08 -30.87 -9.90
N GLY A 737 -23.22 -31.74 -10.45
CA GLY A 737 -23.59 -32.92 -11.25
C GLY A 737 -23.86 -32.64 -12.73
N GLY A 738 -23.52 -31.44 -13.21
CA GLY A 738 -23.61 -31.03 -14.62
C GLY A 738 -22.36 -31.34 -15.45
N ASN A 739 -22.34 -30.85 -16.69
CA ASN A 739 -21.23 -31.05 -17.64
C ASN A 739 -20.41 -29.76 -17.83
N PRO A 740 -19.09 -29.77 -17.57
CA PRO A 740 -18.23 -28.58 -17.69
C PRO A 740 -17.86 -28.20 -19.12
N ARG A 741 -18.05 -29.10 -20.11
CA ARG A 741 -17.43 -29.00 -21.44
C ARG A 741 -17.73 -27.70 -22.19
N ALA A 742 -18.96 -27.21 -22.10
CA ALA A 742 -19.34 -25.97 -22.79
C ALA A 742 -18.59 -24.76 -22.22
N ASP A 743 -18.32 -24.74 -20.92
CA ASP A 743 -17.55 -23.66 -20.29
C ASP A 743 -16.06 -23.79 -20.56
N ASP A 744 -15.54 -25.02 -20.56
CA ASP A 744 -14.15 -25.28 -20.97
C ASP A 744 -13.92 -24.82 -22.42
N ASP A 745 -14.89 -25.04 -23.32
CA ASP A 745 -14.85 -24.54 -24.70
C ASP A 745 -14.82 -23.00 -24.76
N VAL A 746 -15.61 -22.33 -23.92
CA VAL A 746 -15.57 -20.86 -23.78
C VAL A 746 -14.21 -20.41 -23.27
N ALA A 747 -13.68 -21.05 -22.23
CA ALA A 747 -12.39 -20.71 -21.64
C ALA A 747 -11.25 -20.81 -22.65
N ARG A 748 -11.22 -21.87 -23.46
CA ARG A 748 -10.23 -22.08 -24.53
C ARG A 748 -10.25 -21.01 -25.62
N ALA A 749 -11.40 -20.37 -25.83
CA ALA A 749 -11.57 -19.31 -26.81
C ALA A 749 -11.20 -17.91 -26.26
N ARG A 750 -10.89 -17.78 -24.97
CA ARG A 750 -10.49 -16.51 -24.35
C ARG A 750 -8.97 -16.35 -24.32
N SER A 751 -8.51 -15.11 -24.39
CA SER A 751 -7.09 -14.78 -24.27
C SER A 751 -6.62 -15.00 -22.83
N THR A 752 -5.39 -15.47 -22.67
CA THR A 752 -4.72 -15.55 -21.36
C THR A 752 -4.00 -14.24 -20.99
N ARG A 753 -4.03 -13.22 -21.85
CA ARG A 753 -3.40 -11.92 -21.58
C ARG A 753 -3.99 -11.33 -20.30
N TYR A 754 -3.11 -10.92 -19.37
CA TYR A 754 -3.45 -10.43 -18.03
C TYR A 754 -4.22 -11.43 -17.13
N THR A 755 -4.27 -12.71 -17.48
CA THR A 755 -4.85 -13.74 -16.63
C THR A 755 -3.75 -14.40 -15.79
N PHE A 756 -3.69 -14.04 -14.51
CA PHE A 756 -2.63 -14.46 -13.59
C PHE A 756 -3.20 -15.28 -12.42
N PRO A 757 -3.38 -16.60 -12.58
CA PRO A 757 -3.98 -17.43 -11.54
C PRO A 757 -3.07 -17.54 -10.30
N SER A 758 -3.59 -17.24 -9.11
CA SER A 758 -2.83 -17.28 -7.86
C SER A 758 -3.50 -18.07 -6.72
N ARG A 759 -4.77 -18.46 -6.88
CA ARG A 759 -5.56 -19.11 -5.82
C ARG A 759 -5.24 -20.59 -5.71
N HIS A 760 -5.25 -21.11 -4.49
CA HIS A 760 -5.10 -22.56 -4.25
C HIS A 760 -6.23 -23.36 -4.93
N SER A 761 -7.45 -22.84 -4.95
CA SER A 761 -8.60 -23.48 -5.62
C SER A 761 -8.40 -23.61 -7.14
N SER A 762 -7.64 -22.70 -7.77
CA SER A 762 -7.38 -22.72 -9.21
C SER A 762 -6.66 -24.00 -9.66
N TYR A 763 -5.86 -24.62 -8.78
CA TYR A 763 -5.26 -25.94 -9.06
C TYR A 763 -6.32 -27.01 -9.31
N ALA A 764 -7.35 -27.09 -8.45
CA ALA A 764 -8.42 -28.08 -8.59
C ALA A 764 -9.29 -27.80 -9.83
N VAL A 765 -9.57 -26.51 -10.08
CA VAL A 765 -10.36 -26.04 -11.23
C VAL A 765 -9.67 -26.42 -12.55
N LEU A 766 -8.42 -26.01 -12.75
CA LEU A 766 -7.69 -26.24 -14.01
C LEU A 766 -7.38 -27.73 -14.21
N ARG A 767 -7.09 -28.49 -13.14
CA ARG A 767 -6.97 -29.95 -13.25
C ARG A 767 -8.30 -30.61 -13.63
N SER A 768 -9.45 -30.06 -13.25
CA SER A 768 -10.77 -30.56 -13.71
C SER A 768 -10.91 -30.43 -15.22
N ALA A 769 -10.61 -29.24 -15.75
CA ALA A 769 -10.61 -29.00 -17.19
C ALA A 769 -9.66 -29.95 -17.93
N LEU A 770 -8.46 -30.21 -17.38
CA LEU A 770 -7.50 -31.14 -17.98
C LEU A 770 -7.89 -32.62 -17.85
N ARG A 771 -8.73 -33.01 -16.88
CA ARG A 771 -9.34 -34.35 -16.86
C ARG A 771 -10.39 -34.50 -17.96
N ALA A 772 -11.17 -33.45 -18.20
CA ALA A 772 -12.17 -33.43 -19.26
C ALA A 772 -11.54 -33.36 -20.67
N ASN A 773 -10.48 -32.57 -20.82
CA ASN A 773 -9.70 -32.44 -22.05
C ASN A 773 -8.20 -32.28 -21.75
N PRO A 774 -7.41 -33.35 -21.83
CA PRO A 774 -5.97 -33.29 -21.64
C PRO A 774 -5.23 -32.39 -22.66
N GLU A 775 -5.84 -32.00 -23.78
CA GLU A 775 -5.18 -31.18 -24.81
C GLU A 775 -5.51 -29.69 -24.69
N ASP A 776 -6.16 -29.27 -23.60
CA ASP A 776 -6.45 -27.86 -23.36
C ASP A 776 -5.18 -27.05 -23.07
N THR A 777 -4.67 -26.36 -24.09
CA THR A 777 -3.47 -25.52 -24.00
C THR A 777 -3.65 -24.30 -23.12
N THR A 778 -4.87 -23.76 -22.99
CA THR A 778 -5.16 -22.62 -22.13
C THR A 778 -5.10 -23.04 -20.66
N ALA A 779 -5.76 -24.15 -20.30
CA ALA A 779 -5.70 -24.70 -18.95
C ALA A 779 -4.27 -25.12 -18.56
N ARG A 780 -3.51 -25.73 -19.49
CA ARG A 780 -2.09 -26.09 -19.25
C ARG A 780 -1.22 -24.87 -19.02
N PHE A 781 -1.37 -23.81 -19.83
CA PHE A 781 -0.60 -22.58 -19.63
C PHE A 781 -0.87 -21.95 -18.26
N LEU A 782 -2.15 -21.82 -17.89
CA LEU A 782 -2.56 -21.25 -16.60
C LEU A 782 -2.12 -22.13 -15.42
N LEU A 783 -2.15 -23.46 -15.55
CA LEU A 783 -1.62 -24.37 -14.54
C LEU A 783 -0.10 -24.24 -14.40
N GLY A 784 0.62 -24.08 -15.52
CA GLY A 784 2.06 -23.77 -15.52
C GLY A 784 2.36 -22.45 -14.80
N SER A 785 1.54 -21.42 -14.98
CA SER A 785 1.64 -20.15 -14.25
C SER A 785 1.43 -20.30 -12.74
N LEU A 786 0.48 -21.14 -12.30
CA LEU A 786 0.30 -21.47 -10.89
C LEU A 786 1.56 -22.14 -10.32
N TYR A 787 2.07 -23.18 -10.99
CA TYR A 787 3.31 -23.84 -10.56
C TYR A 787 4.48 -22.86 -10.48
N ALA A 788 4.61 -21.97 -11.46
CA ALA A 788 5.64 -20.93 -11.45
C ALA A 788 5.50 -19.98 -10.26
N SER A 789 4.28 -19.51 -9.95
CA SER A 789 4.01 -18.67 -8.77
C SER A 789 4.32 -19.36 -7.45
N SER A 790 4.20 -20.69 -7.41
CA SER A 790 4.51 -21.54 -6.26
C SER A 790 6.00 -21.93 -6.18
N GLY A 791 6.83 -21.53 -7.15
CA GLY A 791 8.25 -21.90 -7.21
C GLY A 791 8.54 -23.31 -7.74
N LEU A 792 7.53 -24.00 -8.29
CA LEU A 792 7.62 -25.34 -8.87
C LEU A 792 8.05 -25.23 -10.35
N ALA A 793 9.32 -24.89 -10.56
CA ALA A 793 9.83 -24.50 -11.88
C ALA A 793 9.80 -25.63 -12.92
N GLU A 794 10.17 -26.85 -12.55
CA GLU A 794 10.18 -28.00 -13.48
C GLU A 794 8.76 -28.38 -13.91
N GLU A 795 7.79 -28.33 -12.99
CA GLU A 795 6.38 -28.56 -13.28
C GLU A 795 5.82 -27.48 -14.22
N ALA A 796 6.18 -26.21 -14.00
CA ALA A 796 5.81 -25.11 -14.88
C ALA A 796 6.39 -25.28 -16.29
N ILE A 797 7.69 -25.58 -16.39
CA ILE A 797 8.39 -25.85 -17.65
C ILE A 797 7.72 -27.01 -18.39
N ALA A 798 7.39 -28.11 -17.69
CA ALA A 798 6.75 -29.27 -18.30
C ALA A 798 5.38 -28.94 -18.91
N GLU A 799 4.54 -28.16 -18.22
CA GLU A 799 3.25 -27.75 -18.77
C GLU A 799 3.41 -26.78 -19.96
N TRP A 800 4.29 -25.78 -19.85
CA TRP A 800 4.54 -24.83 -20.94
C TRP A 800 5.19 -25.47 -22.17
N GLN A 801 6.06 -26.47 -21.99
CA GLN A 801 6.61 -27.24 -23.12
C GLN A 801 5.53 -27.99 -23.89
N ARG A 802 4.53 -28.57 -23.20
CA ARG A 802 3.38 -29.21 -23.88
C ARG A 802 2.56 -28.20 -24.67
N VAL A 803 2.37 -26.99 -24.14
CA VAL A 803 1.71 -25.89 -24.87
C VAL A 803 2.52 -25.51 -26.12
N ARG A 804 3.84 -25.35 -25.98
CA ARG A 804 4.76 -25.04 -27.09
C ARG A 804 4.74 -26.11 -28.19
N GLN A 805 4.73 -27.40 -27.83
CA GLN A 805 4.65 -28.53 -28.77
C GLN A 805 3.37 -28.55 -29.62
N ARG A 806 2.30 -27.90 -29.15
CA ARG A 806 1.04 -27.75 -29.90
C ARG A 806 1.01 -26.51 -30.79
N HIS A 807 2.08 -25.70 -30.79
CA HIS A 807 2.16 -24.43 -31.52
C HIS A 807 0.99 -23.49 -31.19
N ALA A 808 0.49 -23.54 -29.96
CA ALA A 808 -0.59 -22.68 -29.51
C ALA A 808 -0.11 -21.23 -29.39
N ALA A 809 -0.88 -20.30 -29.95
CA ALA A 809 -0.60 -18.87 -29.88
C ALA A 809 -1.02 -18.29 -28.52
N ILE A 810 -0.25 -18.61 -27.48
CA ILE A 810 -0.47 -18.12 -26.12
C ILE A 810 0.47 -16.92 -25.86
N PRO A 811 -0.07 -15.73 -25.55
CA PRO A 811 0.74 -14.56 -25.18
C PRO A 811 1.71 -14.89 -24.05
N THR A 812 2.91 -14.32 -24.07
CA THR A 812 3.94 -14.46 -23.01
C THR A 812 4.53 -15.87 -22.79
N LEU A 813 4.04 -16.92 -23.47
CA LEU A 813 4.52 -18.30 -23.30
C LEU A 813 6.03 -18.42 -23.46
N HIS A 814 6.56 -17.95 -24.59
CA HIS A 814 7.98 -18.05 -24.91
C HIS A 814 8.85 -17.24 -23.93
N ARG A 815 8.36 -16.08 -23.50
CA ARG A 815 9.02 -15.26 -22.46
C ARG A 815 9.12 -16.02 -21.15
N ASN A 816 8.00 -16.57 -20.66
CA ASN A 816 7.96 -17.26 -19.36
C ASN A 816 8.79 -18.54 -19.38
N LEU A 817 8.66 -19.36 -20.43
CA LEU A 817 9.43 -20.59 -20.58
C LEU A 817 10.93 -20.29 -20.74
N GLY A 818 11.30 -19.29 -21.54
CA GLY A 818 12.70 -18.90 -21.73
C GLY A 818 13.36 -18.44 -20.44
N LEU A 819 12.70 -17.58 -19.66
CA LEU A 819 13.23 -17.12 -18.37
C LEU A 819 13.30 -18.22 -17.31
N ALA A 820 12.30 -19.11 -17.25
CA ALA A 820 12.37 -20.26 -16.36
C ALA A 820 13.58 -21.16 -16.70
N LEU A 821 13.75 -21.51 -17.99
CA LEU A 821 14.89 -22.31 -18.44
C LEU A 821 16.23 -21.66 -18.07
N LEU A 822 16.36 -20.35 -18.30
CA LEU A 822 17.58 -19.57 -18.00
C LEU A 822 17.87 -19.52 -16.50
N HIS A 823 16.90 -19.10 -15.67
CA HIS A 823 17.16 -18.71 -14.29
C HIS A 823 16.99 -19.85 -13.27
N THR A 824 16.23 -20.90 -13.59
CA THR A 824 15.92 -21.95 -12.61
C THR A 824 16.58 -23.29 -12.94
N THR A 825 17.01 -23.52 -14.19
CA THR A 825 17.56 -24.81 -14.65
C THR A 825 18.91 -24.73 -15.37
N ASP A 826 19.45 -23.52 -15.60
CA ASP A 826 20.71 -23.29 -16.34
C ASP A 826 20.72 -23.89 -17.77
N ARG A 827 19.54 -24.07 -18.38
CA ARG A 827 19.35 -24.63 -19.73
C ARG A 827 19.44 -23.52 -20.80
N VAL A 828 20.60 -22.86 -20.86
CA VAL A 828 20.83 -21.63 -21.66
C VAL A 828 20.51 -21.80 -23.16
N ASP A 829 20.97 -22.89 -23.79
CA ASP A 829 20.74 -23.12 -25.22
C ASP A 829 19.26 -23.33 -25.55
N GLU A 830 18.53 -24.00 -24.67
CA GLU A 830 17.09 -24.20 -24.83
C GLU A 830 16.32 -22.88 -24.59
N ALA A 831 16.73 -22.09 -23.60
CA ALA A 831 16.19 -20.76 -23.36
C ALA A 831 16.37 -19.87 -24.61
N ARG A 832 17.56 -19.89 -25.22
CA ARG A 832 17.85 -19.17 -26.47
C ARG A 832 16.87 -19.56 -27.58
N ALA A 833 16.73 -20.85 -27.87
CA ALA A 833 15.85 -21.34 -28.92
C ALA A 833 14.38 -20.93 -28.69
N VAL A 834 13.89 -21.07 -27.45
CA VAL A 834 12.53 -20.65 -27.08
C VAL A 834 12.31 -19.15 -27.28
N LEU A 835 13.28 -18.31 -26.90
CA LEU A 835 13.16 -16.85 -27.03
C LEU A 835 13.28 -16.39 -28.49
N GLU A 836 14.10 -17.06 -29.31
CA GLU A 836 14.18 -16.80 -30.75
C GLU A 836 12.85 -17.10 -31.46
N GLU A 837 12.15 -18.18 -31.08
CA GLU A 837 10.77 -18.46 -31.52
C GLU A 837 9.80 -17.36 -31.04
N GLY A 838 9.99 -16.89 -29.81
CA GLY A 838 9.21 -15.81 -29.20
C GLY A 838 9.22 -14.51 -30.00
N LEU A 839 10.33 -14.18 -30.68
CA LEU A 839 10.42 -12.98 -31.53
C LEU A 839 9.43 -12.98 -32.70
N ALA A 840 8.98 -14.17 -33.14
CA ALA A 840 7.95 -14.30 -34.18
C ALA A 840 6.55 -14.48 -33.57
N ALA A 841 6.44 -15.19 -32.45
CA ALA A 841 5.17 -15.51 -31.81
C ALA A 841 4.55 -14.33 -31.04
N ASP A 842 5.37 -13.45 -30.48
CA ASP A 842 4.96 -12.29 -29.68
C ASP A 842 5.89 -11.08 -29.95
N PRO A 843 5.90 -10.56 -31.19
CA PRO A 843 6.92 -9.61 -31.67
C PRO A 843 6.88 -8.24 -30.98
N ASP A 844 5.79 -7.92 -30.28
CA ASP A 844 5.64 -6.66 -29.53
C ASP A 844 6.08 -6.79 -28.07
N ASN A 845 6.39 -8.00 -27.60
CA ASN A 845 6.74 -8.26 -26.22
C ASN A 845 8.20 -7.90 -25.94
N VAL A 846 8.38 -6.71 -25.38
CA VAL A 846 9.66 -6.13 -24.91
C VAL A 846 10.50 -7.13 -24.12
N GLU A 847 9.87 -7.91 -23.24
CA GLU A 847 10.56 -8.84 -22.36
C GLU A 847 11.18 -10.03 -23.11
N VAL A 848 10.66 -10.42 -24.29
CA VAL A 848 11.30 -11.46 -25.12
C VAL A 848 12.67 -10.99 -25.60
N TYR A 849 12.76 -9.74 -26.06
CA TYR A 849 14.00 -9.14 -26.53
C TYR A 849 14.98 -8.92 -25.37
N ALA A 850 14.50 -8.42 -24.23
CA ALA A 850 15.32 -8.24 -23.03
C ALA A 850 15.87 -9.57 -22.49
N ALA A 851 15.03 -10.62 -22.46
CA ALA A 851 15.45 -11.95 -22.05
C ALA A 851 16.46 -12.57 -23.04
N LEU A 852 16.24 -12.42 -24.35
CA LEU A 852 17.16 -12.92 -25.37
C LEU A 852 18.53 -12.24 -25.27
N ASP A 853 18.56 -10.91 -25.07
CA ASP A 853 19.79 -10.19 -24.82
C ASP A 853 20.52 -10.68 -23.55
N GLY A 854 19.76 -11.00 -22.49
CA GLY A 854 20.27 -11.62 -21.27
C GLY A 854 20.91 -12.99 -21.54
N VAL A 855 20.24 -13.85 -22.30
CA VAL A 855 20.77 -15.17 -22.73
C VAL A 855 22.05 -15.02 -23.56
N LEU A 856 22.05 -14.13 -24.56
CA LEU A 856 23.22 -13.86 -25.40
C LEU A 856 24.39 -13.31 -24.57
N SER A 857 24.11 -12.46 -23.59
CA SER A 857 25.12 -11.93 -22.66
C SER A 857 25.70 -13.02 -21.76
N ALA A 858 24.86 -13.90 -21.21
CA ALA A 858 25.31 -15.05 -20.40
C ALA A 858 26.18 -16.02 -21.22
N ALA A 859 25.83 -16.24 -22.49
CA ALA A 859 26.60 -17.02 -23.45
C ALA A 859 27.85 -16.29 -23.99
N ARG A 860 28.11 -15.04 -23.56
CA ARG A 860 29.21 -14.18 -24.04
C ARG A 860 29.22 -14.01 -25.56
N ALA A 861 28.04 -13.93 -26.17
CA ALA A 861 27.89 -13.69 -27.60
C ALA A 861 28.50 -12.33 -28.02
N PRO A 862 29.03 -12.20 -29.24
CA PRO A 862 29.54 -10.93 -29.74
C PRO A 862 28.47 -9.83 -29.71
N ALA A 863 28.85 -8.59 -29.39
CA ALA A 863 27.93 -7.46 -29.34
C ALA A 863 27.13 -7.25 -30.66
N ALA A 864 27.73 -7.58 -31.81
CA ALA A 864 27.04 -7.52 -33.10
C ALA A 864 25.82 -8.47 -33.22
N GLU A 865 25.88 -9.62 -32.56
CA GLU A 865 24.78 -10.59 -32.50
C GLU A 865 23.63 -10.05 -31.65
N ARG A 866 23.95 -9.47 -30.48
CA ARG A 866 23.00 -8.78 -29.61
C ARG A 866 22.31 -7.62 -30.32
N VAL A 867 23.07 -6.80 -31.05
CA VAL A 867 22.53 -5.72 -31.89
C VAL A 867 21.56 -6.27 -32.94
N THR A 868 21.92 -7.37 -33.60
CA THR A 868 21.07 -8.01 -34.61
C THR A 868 19.74 -8.49 -34.01
N ALA A 869 19.78 -9.13 -32.84
CA ALA A 869 18.58 -9.56 -32.14
C ALA A 869 17.69 -8.37 -31.73
N LEU A 870 18.25 -7.35 -31.08
CA LEU A 870 17.51 -6.19 -30.58
C LEU A 870 16.93 -5.32 -31.72
N ARG A 871 17.60 -5.23 -32.88
CA ARG A 871 17.10 -4.51 -34.06
C ARG A 871 15.87 -5.16 -34.71
N ARG A 872 15.52 -6.40 -34.35
CA ARG A 872 14.30 -7.06 -34.82
C ARG A 872 13.03 -6.55 -34.13
N TYR A 873 13.13 -5.62 -33.19
CA TYR A 873 11.95 -5.00 -32.60
C TYR A 873 11.18 -4.21 -33.67
N PRO A 874 9.88 -4.49 -33.88
CA PRO A 874 9.15 -4.02 -35.06
C PRO A 874 8.93 -2.49 -35.10
N ARG A 875 8.86 -1.82 -33.94
CA ARG A 875 8.58 -0.37 -33.83
C ARG A 875 9.83 0.41 -33.42
N ALA A 876 10.85 0.47 -34.28
CA ALA A 876 12.13 1.14 -33.98
C ALA A 876 11.98 2.62 -33.53
N GLY A 877 11.06 3.38 -34.11
CA GLY A 877 10.79 4.77 -33.71
C GLY A 877 10.17 4.90 -32.30
N GLN A 878 9.39 3.90 -31.87
CA GLN A 878 8.70 3.88 -30.57
C GLN A 878 9.28 2.81 -29.64
N MET A 879 10.57 2.50 -29.81
CA MET A 879 11.26 1.51 -29.02
C MET A 879 11.23 1.90 -27.53
N PRO A 880 10.75 1.03 -26.63
CA PRO A 880 10.71 1.32 -25.19
C PRO A 880 12.10 1.48 -24.59
N ALA A 881 12.21 2.28 -23.52
CA ALA A 881 13.48 2.59 -22.85
C ALA A 881 14.34 1.34 -22.53
N PRO A 882 13.79 0.21 -22.02
CA PRO A 882 14.59 -0.99 -21.75
C PRO A 882 15.29 -1.59 -22.98
N ILE A 883 14.70 -1.48 -24.18
CA ILE A 883 15.32 -1.96 -25.43
C ILE A 883 16.29 -0.92 -25.97
N VAL A 884 15.94 0.37 -25.89
CA VAL A 884 16.83 1.48 -26.28
C VAL A 884 18.15 1.39 -25.51
N TYR A 885 18.10 1.23 -24.19
CA TYR A 885 19.29 1.15 -23.34
C TYR A 885 20.20 -0.03 -23.73
N ARG A 886 19.62 -1.23 -23.88
CA ARG A 886 20.36 -2.44 -24.26
C ARG A 886 20.96 -2.31 -25.67
N LEU A 887 20.19 -1.79 -26.62
CA LEU A 887 20.64 -1.63 -28.00
C LEU A 887 21.76 -0.58 -28.10
N ALA A 888 21.65 0.54 -27.39
CA ALA A 888 22.68 1.58 -27.38
C ALA A 888 23.98 1.07 -26.78
N LEU A 889 23.93 0.33 -25.66
CA LEU A 889 25.10 -0.29 -25.06
C LEU A 889 25.73 -1.33 -25.99
N ALA A 890 24.93 -2.23 -26.57
CA ALA A 890 25.43 -3.22 -27.53
C ALA A 890 26.03 -2.56 -28.79
N GLN A 891 25.46 -1.46 -29.28
CA GLN A 891 26.01 -0.70 -30.42
C GLN A 891 27.34 -0.05 -30.08
N ALA A 892 27.47 0.59 -28.92
CA ALA A 892 28.72 1.15 -28.42
C ALA A 892 29.79 0.06 -28.27
N GLU A 893 29.43 -1.07 -27.66
CA GLU A 893 30.29 -2.25 -27.54
C GLU A 893 30.69 -2.81 -28.90
N SER A 894 29.83 -2.73 -29.92
CA SER A 894 30.09 -3.17 -31.30
C SER A 894 30.88 -2.15 -32.13
N GLY A 895 31.06 -0.92 -31.63
CA GLY A 895 31.89 0.14 -32.22
C GLY A 895 31.17 1.22 -32.98
N ASP A 896 29.84 1.23 -32.94
CA ASP A 896 28.99 2.22 -33.61
C ASP A 896 28.48 3.26 -32.58
N ALA A 897 29.38 4.13 -32.15
CA ALA A 897 29.09 5.15 -31.14
C ALA A 897 28.06 6.19 -31.62
N ALA A 898 28.03 6.46 -32.92
CA ALA A 898 27.09 7.42 -33.52
C ALA A 898 25.66 6.86 -33.51
N ALA A 899 25.47 5.61 -33.95
CA ALA A 899 24.16 4.97 -33.87
C ALA A 899 23.69 4.83 -32.42
N ALA A 900 24.61 4.52 -31.49
CA ALA A 900 24.28 4.40 -30.08
C ALA A 900 23.74 5.73 -29.48
N ALA A 901 24.35 6.86 -29.84
CA ALA A 901 23.90 8.17 -29.38
C ALA A 901 22.55 8.60 -30.00
N ALA A 902 22.35 8.32 -31.29
CA ALA A 902 21.11 8.65 -32.01
C ALA A 902 19.87 7.96 -31.44
N LEU A 903 20.03 6.85 -30.71
CA LEU A 903 18.91 6.15 -30.07
C LEU A 903 18.25 6.94 -28.95
N PHE A 904 18.90 7.97 -28.39
CA PHE A 904 18.35 8.77 -27.30
C PHE A 904 17.64 10.06 -27.76
N GLU A 905 17.76 10.42 -29.03
CA GLU A 905 17.19 11.65 -29.60
C GLU A 905 15.65 11.53 -29.72
N ASP A 906 14.95 12.64 -29.48
CA ASP A 906 13.49 12.77 -29.62
C ASP A 906 12.66 11.69 -28.90
N ARG A 907 13.10 11.28 -27.70
CA ARG A 907 12.42 10.26 -26.88
C ARG A 907 12.16 10.73 -25.45
N PHE A 908 11.03 10.29 -24.93
CA PHE A 908 10.73 10.34 -23.50
C PHE A 908 11.36 9.15 -22.76
N PHE A 909 11.99 9.44 -21.63
CA PHE A 909 12.50 8.44 -20.69
C PHE A 909 11.91 8.76 -19.31
N PRO A 910 11.12 7.85 -18.72
CA PRO A 910 10.55 8.08 -17.39
C PRO A 910 11.64 8.09 -16.33
N ASN A 911 11.45 8.91 -15.30
CA ASN A 911 12.29 8.88 -14.10
C ASN A 911 11.94 7.65 -13.26
N GLU A 912 12.96 7.07 -12.65
CA GLU A 912 12.87 5.85 -11.83
C GLU A 912 13.66 6.05 -10.54
N GLU A 913 13.03 5.81 -9.39
CA GLU A 913 13.70 5.88 -8.09
C GLU A 913 14.57 4.64 -7.87
N GLY A 914 15.84 4.85 -7.52
CA GLY A 914 16.83 3.79 -7.34
C GLY A 914 17.19 3.03 -8.62
N GLY A 915 16.61 3.43 -9.76
CA GLY A 915 16.82 2.82 -11.07
C GLY A 915 17.99 3.40 -11.84
N THR A 916 18.20 2.90 -13.07
CA THR A 916 19.23 3.44 -13.96
C THR A 916 18.64 4.58 -14.79
N SER A 917 19.07 5.81 -14.52
CA SER A 917 18.62 6.96 -15.30
C SER A 917 19.15 6.93 -16.74
N VAL A 918 18.41 7.53 -17.67
CA VAL A 918 18.85 7.68 -19.07
C VAL A 918 20.23 8.36 -19.16
N ARG A 919 20.50 9.32 -18.27
CA ARG A 919 21.80 10.00 -18.15
C ARG A 919 22.92 9.03 -17.78
N ALA A 920 22.69 8.09 -16.85
CA ALA A 920 23.66 7.08 -16.47
C ALA A 920 23.96 6.11 -17.63
N VAL A 921 22.92 5.66 -18.35
CA VAL A 921 23.10 4.80 -19.54
C VAL A 921 23.87 5.53 -20.64
N TYR A 922 23.50 6.78 -20.93
CA TYR A 922 24.20 7.60 -21.91
C TYR A 922 25.68 7.79 -21.54
N ALA A 923 25.98 8.07 -20.27
CA ALA A 923 27.36 8.15 -19.80
C ALA A 923 28.11 6.82 -19.99
N GLN A 924 27.47 5.68 -19.71
CA GLN A 924 28.05 4.36 -19.94
C GLN A 924 28.34 4.10 -21.43
N VAL A 925 27.41 4.43 -22.33
CA VAL A 925 27.59 4.37 -23.79
C VAL A 925 28.83 5.17 -24.23
N ARG A 926 29.00 6.38 -23.69
CA ARG A 926 30.15 7.25 -23.98
C ARG A 926 31.45 6.66 -23.46
N LEU A 927 31.47 6.13 -22.23
CA LEU A 927 32.64 5.50 -21.63
C LEU A 927 33.08 4.23 -22.40
N VAL A 928 32.13 3.37 -22.78
CA VAL A 928 32.39 2.19 -23.61
C VAL A 928 32.98 2.59 -24.96
N SER A 929 32.42 3.62 -25.60
CA SER A 929 32.89 4.15 -26.87
C SER A 929 34.33 4.69 -26.77
N ALA A 930 34.63 5.46 -25.71
CA ALA A 930 35.98 5.97 -25.45
C ALA A 930 36.99 4.84 -25.21
N ARG A 931 36.63 3.85 -24.37
CA ARG A 931 37.47 2.67 -24.11
C ARG A 931 37.79 1.93 -25.40
N ARG A 932 36.80 1.70 -26.25
CA ARG A 932 36.99 1.00 -27.53
C ARG A 932 37.87 1.81 -28.50
N ALA A 933 37.67 3.13 -28.57
CA ALA A 933 38.54 4.01 -29.36
C ALA A 933 39.99 3.94 -28.89
N ALA A 934 40.23 3.97 -27.58
CA ALA A 934 41.55 3.83 -26.98
C ALA A 934 42.17 2.45 -27.28
N SER A 935 41.42 1.35 -27.10
CA SER A 935 41.88 -0.01 -27.43
C SER A 935 42.22 -0.19 -28.92
N ALA A 936 41.62 0.60 -29.80
CA ALA A 936 41.93 0.63 -31.23
C ALA A 936 43.04 1.64 -31.61
N GLY A 937 43.76 2.22 -30.63
CA GLY A 937 44.84 3.18 -30.84
C GLY A 937 44.39 4.61 -31.16
N ARG A 938 43.08 4.91 -31.08
CA ARG A 938 42.50 6.24 -31.37
C ARG A 938 42.36 7.08 -30.09
N CYS A 939 43.47 7.33 -29.39
CA CYS A 939 43.48 8.01 -28.10
C CYS A 939 42.92 9.45 -28.15
N ALA A 940 43.15 10.20 -29.25
CA ALA A 940 42.59 11.55 -29.41
C ALA A 940 41.06 11.54 -29.46
N SER A 941 40.46 10.57 -30.18
CA SER A 941 39.01 10.39 -30.22
C SER A 941 38.45 9.97 -28.86
N ALA A 942 39.16 9.10 -28.14
CA ALA A 942 38.79 8.72 -26.78
C ALA A 942 38.79 9.93 -25.83
N GLY A 943 39.83 10.77 -25.88
CA GLY A 943 39.90 12.02 -25.11
C GLY A 943 38.75 12.97 -25.42
N ALA A 944 38.47 13.22 -26.71
CA ALA A 944 37.36 14.08 -27.12
C ALA A 944 35.99 13.59 -26.61
N ILE A 945 35.77 12.27 -26.58
CA ILE A 945 34.53 11.69 -26.03
C ILE A 945 34.40 11.98 -24.53
N LEU A 946 35.49 11.87 -23.77
CA LEU A 946 35.52 12.11 -22.33
C LEU A 946 35.37 13.61 -22.00
N ASP A 947 36.05 14.48 -22.73
CA ASP A 947 36.01 15.94 -22.53
C ASP A 947 34.62 16.55 -22.81
N ALA A 948 33.83 15.87 -23.64
CA ALA A 948 32.46 16.26 -23.96
C ALA A 948 31.41 15.64 -23.02
N LEU A 949 31.78 14.72 -22.12
CA LEU A 949 30.85 14.08 -21.17
C LEU A 949 30.15 15.06 -20.21
N PRO A 950 30.79 16.10 -19.64
CA PRO A 950 30.11 17.03 -18.74
C PRO A 950 29.31 18.13 -19.48
N ARG A 951 29.26 18.11 -20.82
CA ARG A 951 28.59 19.15 -21.61
C ARG A 951 27.16 18.74 -21.95
N GLU A 952 26.23 19.65 -21.69
CA GLU A 952 24.86 19.56 -22.19
C GLU A 952 24.84 19.41 -23.72
N GLN A 953 23.98 18.52 -24.20
CA GLN A 953 23.74 18.26 -25.61
C GLN A 953 22.36 18.83 -25.97
N PRO A 954 22.27 19.79 -26.91
CA PRO A 954 21.02 20.48 -27.23
C PRO A 954 19.84 19.58 -27.61
N ASN A 955 20.12 18.40 -28.18
CA ASN A 955 19.11 17.44 -28.63
C ASN A 955 18.80 16.36 -27.58
N LEU A 956 19.42 16.39 -26.40
CA LEU A 956 19.25 15.41 -25.33
C LEU A 956 18.94 16.13 -24.00
N PRO A 957 17.66 16.41 -23.70
CA PRO A 957 17.27 17.26 -22.58
C PRO A 957 17.71 16.72 -21.20
N PHE A 958 17.94 15.40 -21.08
CA PHE A 958 18.43 14.76 -19.86
C PHE A 958 19.94 14.98 -19.59
N THR A 959 20.63 15.73 -20.46
CA THR A 959 22.06 16.07 -20.30
C THR A 959 22.31 17.45 -19.70
N ALA A 960 21.24 18.23 -19.49
CA ALA A 960 21.26 19.55 -18.87
C ALA A 960 21.63 19.50 -17.38
#